data_AF-A0A2T9Z707-F1
#
_entry.id   AF-A0A2T9Z707-F1
#
_cell.length_a   1.000
_cell.length_b   1.000
_cell.length_c   1.000
_cell.angle_alpha   90.00
_cell.angle_beta   90.00
_cell.angle_gamma   90.00
#
_symmetry.space_group_name_H-M   'P 1'
#
loop_
_entity.id
_entity.type
_entity.pdbx_description
1 polymer ?
#
loop_
_entity_poly.entity_id
_entity_poly.type
_entity_poly.pdbx_seq_one_letter_code
_entity_poly.pdbx_strand_id
1 'polypeptide(L)'
;MDDSLVPIAHSISDIYSENILEQAVRYKKLCDQFKEIYNEYPTFIARAPGRVNIIGEHIDYCGMPVFPMAIELDTIIAVSTNDSQTVNIANAISSKYPPISFNFSPENIVEIDDTVHDWGNYFKCGYKGSLEHLKIDNPKGMNCLVDGVVPVGSGLSSSSAFVSCTAMATLKANGAPLDKKVIVDLSVASERYVGVNGGGMDQTCSVMAKKSSAVFIEFYPSLKTTPVQFPKTDPEISFVIANTLVVSNKQVTAPVCYNLRVVETRIAALIMAKLLGIDKVSTCQNADPLTLKIVMDEYSQSQNLSDEDPVKQWISRLEKMLSFVEKFFGDHQDGHTWEECANLLNLSIEEMKLKVHTDKFPVRAEKLMLYKRSKHVFGETLRVVEFRQTCESQGSSAGALQQLGELMNQSQESCDKLFDCSCPEINELCSIARKHGATGSRLTGAGWGGCTISMVPSDKVDSFIASLKSEFYAKHHPSLTEDELQDIVFSTKPATEQLNFINDENNLNENDLNQLLLIPEDGNSSTIDFLEETKEENVFVYAKIVFDQRDFMKAQYILRNCTSNKSLFLKWYSCFLNIEKAELEGTADKGLIYNKLGNKSKALKLFIKSVNVYQYNWTAWLMIEGCIGSEENPVYIYEYTKNSIAKTAFMAHLSLQFQSVFNGLDSGNEFSENLYHLKTFFSDSPFVMGLETLYYYNIREFEKAENLLESIYRINPYNFSFVDTHSNILYVRGDDEKLSQLAKRCSEHNKNRPETCCVIGNYYSMQSEHEKSVLYFERALKLNPEYYTVWTLLGHEYINMKNTSRAINAYRRAVSLNQRDYKAWYGLGLTYELLKLPEYSKYYFHKALTIRPDDHRILIALANSYESTNQIQEAIECYKVILFESPEEKFNSLQKLALLYDQNGQKSHASQYHKVLLSHYISLERDAIIDQNYHNNQNPKHFNRGESELDSESETISDLETEDSKEERFVKMISRFGKIERHLYSAARLNNPEYTANSISELMSFDELASQSLLYLAKYELEKNNALLAKGYLHLLVTSSPDYEEIGQNMLLSIEK
;
A
#
# COMPACT_ATOMS: atom_id res chain seq x y z
N MET A 1 41.93 -33.79 -10.70
CA MET A 1 40.64 -33.35 -11.24
C MET A 1 40.91 -32.16 -12.13
N ASP A 2 40.21 -32.07 -13.26
CA ASP A 2 40.33 -30.94 -14.17
C ASP A 2 39.66 -29.71 -13.53
N ASP A 3 40.44 -28.70 -13.12
CA ASP A 3 39.95 -27.50 -12.40
C ASP A 3 39.02 -26.64 -13.28
N SER A 4 38.98 -26.91 -14.61
CA SER A 4 38.10 -26.24 -15.56
C SER A 4 36.64 -26.70 -15.49
N LEU A 5 36.36 -27.88 -14.94
CA LEU A 5 35.01 -28.44 -14.85
C LEU A 5 34.36 -28.09 -13.50
N VAL A 6 33.04 -28.01 -13.52
CA VAL A 6 32.21 -27.88 -12.32
C VAL A 6 32.33 -29.15 -11.45
N PRO A 7 32.58 -29.02 -10.13
CA PRO A 7 32.71 -30.15 -9.22
C PRO A 7 31.36 -30.84 -8.92
N ILE A 8 31.45 -32.13 -8.59
CA ILE A 8 30.33 -32.94 -8.12
C ILE A 8 30.47 -33.08 -6.60
N ALA A 9 29.41 -32.73 -5.88
CA ALA A 9 29.32 -32.89 -4.43
C ALA A 9 28.61 -34.21 -4.12
N HIS A 10 29.16 -34.97 -3.17
CA HIS A 10 28.61 -36.25 -2.73
C HIS A 10 27.90 -36.13 -1.36
N SER A 11 28.21 -35.07 -0.61
CA SER A 11 27.62 -34.77 0.70
C SER A 11 27.34 -33.27 0.85
N ILE A 12 26.45 -32.92 1.78
CA ILE A 12 26.17 -31.50 2.12
C ILE A 12 27.40 -30.84 2.75
N SER A 13 28.22 -31.61 3.47
CA SER A 13 29.51 -31.15 4.02
C SER A 13 30.56 -30.79 2.96
N ASP A 14 30.40 -31.27 1.71
CA ASP A 14 31.27 -30.84 0.60
C ASP A 14 30.95 -29.40 0.17
N ILE A 15 29.71 -28.94 0.44
CA ILE A 15 29.16 -27.67 -0.02
C ILE A 15 29.17 -26.61 1.09
N TYR A 16 28.87 -26.98 2.34
CA TYR A 16 28.72 -26.03 3.47
C TYR A 16 29.67 -26.34 4.62
N SER A 17 30.31 -25.30 5.16
CA SER A 17 31.21 -25.39 6.31
C SER A 17 30.52 -25.32 7.67
N GLU A 18 29.47 -24.51 7.77
CA GLU A 18 28.68 -24.26 8.99
C GLU A 18 27.20 -24.60 8.70
N ASN A 19 26.36 -24.78 9.74
CA ASN A 19 24.91 -25.03 9.61
C ASN A 19 24.51 -26.25 8.74
N ILE A 20 25.35 -27.29 8.69
CA ILE A 20 25.14 -28.50 7.87
C ILE A 20 23.75 -29.12 8.10
N LEU A 21 23.28 -29.18 9.36
CA LEU A 21 21.99 -29.76 9.72
C LEU A 21 20.81 -28.96 9.14
N GLU A 22 20.90 -27.63 9.13
CA GLU A 22 19.85 -26.76 8.58
C GLU A 22 19.79 -26.89 7.05
N GLN A 23 20.95 -26.92 6.39
CA GLN A 23 21.03 -27.15 4.94
C GLN A 23 20.51 -28.54 4.56
N ALA A 24 20.82 -29.56 5.37
CA ALA A 24 20.23 -30.89 5.27
C ALA A 24 18.70 -30.89 5.24
N VAL A 25 18.07 -30.15 6.17
CA VAL A 25 16.62 -29.99 6.21
C VAL A 25 16.11 -29.26 4.96
N ARG A 26 16.81 -28.23 4.48
CA ARG A 26 16.47 -27.48 3.27
C ARG A 26 16.47 -28.36 2.02
N TYR A 27 17.52 -29.15 1.80
CA TYR A 27 17.62 -30.05 0.65
C TYR A 27 16.56 -31.16 0.68
N LYS A 28 16.29 -31.73 1.87
CA LYS A 28 15.22 -32.72 2.04
C LYS A 28 13.85 -32.13 1.70
N LYS A 29 13.53 -30.95 2.25
CA LYS A 29 12.29 -30.23 1.97
C LYS A 29 12.12 -29.94 0.47
N LEU A 30 13.19 -29.53 -0.22
CA LEU A 30 13.16 -29.31 -1.66
C LEU A 30 12.79 -30.59 -2.43
N CYS A 31 13.39 -31.73 -2.09
CA CYS A 31 13.10 -33.01 -2.75
C CYS A 31 11.66 -33.49 -2.47
N ASP A 32 11.19 -33.35 -1.22
CA ASP A 32 9.83 -33.72 -0.84
C ASP A 32 8.78 -32.87 -1.57
N GLN A 33 8.99 -31.56 -1.66
CA GLN A 33 8.13 -30.65 -2.43
C GLN A 33 8.18 -30.94 -3.93
N PHE A 34 9.37 -31.27 -4.47
CA PHE A 34 9.51 -31.66 -5.87
C PHE A 34 8.66 -32.90 -6.19
N LYS A 35 8.70 -33.91 -5.31
CA LYS A 35 7.88 -35.11 -5.42
C LYS A 35 6.39 -34.82 -5.33
N GLU A 36 5.96 -33.93 -4.45
CA GLU A 36 4.56 -33.52 -4.33
C GLU A 36 4.04 -32.85 -5.61
N ILE A 37 4.87 -32.00 -6.24
CA ILE A 37 4.49 -31.23 -7.43
C ILE A 37 4.51 -32.10 -8.70
N TYR A 38 5.57 -32.89 -8.89
CA TYR A 38 5.83 -33.60 -10.16
C TYR A 38 5.59 -35.13 -10.09
N ASN A 39 5.24 -35.68 -8.93
CA ASN A 39 5.04 -37.12 -8.69
C ASN A 39 6.29 -37.99 -8.97
N GLU A 40 7.47 -37.39 -8.96
CA GLU A 40 8.75 -38.08 -9.16
C GLU A 40 9.84 -37.39 -8.33
N TYR A 41 10.95 -38.08 -8.05
CA TYR A 41 12.09 -37.45 -7.39
C TYR A 41 12.99 -36.75 -8.42
N PRO A 42 13.72 -35.69 -8.02
CA PRO A 42 14.65 -35.04 -8.92
C PRO A 42 15.79 -36.01 -9.29
N THR A 43 16.18 -35.98 -10.56
CA THR A 43 17.37 -36.70 -11.05
C THR A 43 18.65 -36.09 -10.51
N PHE A 44 18.64 -34.77 -10.27
CA PHE A 44 19.79 -34.05 -9.74
C PHE A 44 19.44 -32.69 -9.15
N ILE A 45 20.41 -32.08 -8.47
CA ILE A 45 20.32 -30.72 -7.93
C ILE A 45 21.51 -29.89 -8.41
N ALA A 46 21.21 -28.74 -9.01
CA ALA A 46 22.18 -27.71 -9.37
C ALA A 46 22.23 -26.63 -8.27
N ARG A 47 23.40 -26.13 -7.90
CA ARG A 47 23.59 -25.07 -6.89
C ARG A 47 24.53 -23.98 -7.39
N ALA A 48 24.16 -22.71 -7.28
CA ALA A 48 25.01 -21.56 -7.57
C ALA A 48 24.97 -20.52 -6.43
N PRO A 49 26.13 -20.12 -5.87
CA PRO A 49 26.17 -19.15 -4.77
C PRO A 49 25.93 -17.71 -5.24
N GLY A 50 25.39 -16.88 -4.35
CA GLY A 50 25.44 -15.43 -4.47
C GLY A 50 26.85 -14.90 -4.22
N ARG A 51 27.01 -13.57 -4.27
CA ARG A 51 28.32 -12.93 -4.06
C ARG A 51 28.22 -11.57 -3.42
N VAL A 52 29.30 -11.16 -2.75
CA VAL A 52 29.53 -9.77 -2.35
C VAL A 52 30.76 -9.22 -3.06
N ASN A 53 30.69 -7.96 -3.46
CA ASN A 53 31.83 -7.24 -3.98
C ASN A 53 32.52 -6.51 -2.83
N ILE A 54 33.74 -6.92 -2.47
CA ILE A 54 34.45 -6.32 -1.35
C ILE A 54 34.94 -4.93 -1.75
N ILE A 55 35.47 -4.79 -2.96
CA ILE A 55 35.91 -3.52 -3.54
C ILE A 55 36.01 -3.65 -5.07
N GLY A 56 35.79 -2.55 -5.81
CA GLY A 56 35.76 -2.57 -7.27
C GLY A 56 34.36 -2.40 -7.85
N GLU A 57 33.57 -1.45 -7.37
CA GLU A 57 32.21 -1.26 -7.90
C GLU A 57 32.20 -0.53 -9.24
N HIS A 58 31.28 -0.91 -10.13
CA HIS A 58 31.04 -0.16 -11.38
C HIS A 58 32.24 -0.02 -12.34
N ILE A 59 33.22 -0.93 -12.22
CA ILE A 59 34.41 -0.96 -13.07
C ILE A 59 34.54 -2.26 -13.91
N ASP A 60 33.72 -3.27 -13.63
CA ASP A 60 33.72 -4.56 -14.33
C ASP A 60 33.34 -4.43 -15.81
N TYR A 61 32.26 -3.72 -16.13
CA TYR A 61 31.89 -3.41 -17.52
C TYR A 61 32.84 -2.40 -18.19
N CYS A 62 33.74 -1.76 -17.43
CA CYS A 62 34.84 -0.98 -17.98
C CYS A 62 36.06 -1.84 -18.34
N GLY A 63 35.99 -3.16 -18.09
CA GLY A 63 37.07 -4.13 -18.30
C GLY A 63 38.14 -4.12 -17.20
N MET A 64 37.94 -3.37 -16.12
CA MET A 64 38.89 -3.26 -15.02
C MET A 64 38.74 -4.44 -14.05
N PRO A 65 39.80 -4.80 -13.30
CA PRO A 65 39.72 -5.88 -12.34
C PRO A 65 38.86 -5.52 -11.13
N VAL A 66 38.23 -6.54 -10.54
CA VAL A 66 37.36 -6.43 -9.36
C VAL A 66 37.74 -7.47 -8.30
N PHE A 67 37.29 -7.26 -7.07
CA PHE A 67 37.65 -8.11 -5.92
C PHE A 67 36.43 -8.59 -5.12
N PRO A 68 35.56 -9.46 -5.68
CA PRO A 68 34.45 -10.05 -4.96
C PRO A 68 34.84 -11.34 -4.19
N MET A 69 33.90 -11.83 -3.39
CA MET A 69 33.90 -13.19 -2.85
C MET A 69 32.49 -13.78 -2.94
N ALA A 70 32.38 -15.10 -3.07
CA ALA A 70 31.11 -15.79 -2.99
C ALA A 70 30.65 -15.91 -1.53
N ILE A 71 29.34 -15.93 -1.33
CA ILE A 71 28.70 -16.11 -0.01
C ILE A 71 27.98 -17.46 0.06
N GLU A 72 27.68 -17.93 1.26
CA GLU A 72 27.06 -19.25 1.46
C GLU A 72 25.60 -19.26 0.99
N LEU A 73 24.93 -18.10 0.99
CA LEU A 73 23.58 -17.96 0.43
C LEU A 73 23.61 -18.24 -1.07
N ASP A 74 22.69 -19.08 -1.53
CA ASP A 74 22.72 -19.62 -2.89
C ASP A 74 21.33 -19.83 -3.49
N THR A 75 21.33 -20.19 -4.77
CA THR A 75 20.18 -20.69 -5.51
C THR A 75 20.38 -22.16 -5.83
N ILE A 76 19.44 -23.00 -5.43
CA ILE A 76 19.40 -24.43 -5.75
C ILE A 76 18.21 -24.74 -6.66
N ILE A 77 18.43 -25.61 -7.65
CA ILE A 77 17.41 -26.05 -8.60
C ILE A 77 17.41 -27.57 -8.63
N ALA A 78 16.34 -28.18 -8.13
CA ALA A 78 16.07 -29.61 -8.29
C ALA A 78 15.47 -29.85 -9.67
N VAL A 79 15.98 -30.84 -10.40
CA VAL A 79 15.64 -31.08 -11.81
C VAL A 79 15.36 -32.55 -12.06
N SER A 80 14.29 -32.83 -12.80
CA SER A 80 14.11 -34.08 -13.55
C SER A 80 14.02 -33.77 -15.05
N THR A 81 14.47 -34.72 -15.87
CA THR A 81 14.44 -34.59 -17.33
C THR A 81 13.42 -35.55 -17.93
N ASN A 82 12.76 -35.13 -19.01
CA ASN A 82 11.85 -35.96 -19.77
C ASN A 82 12.03 -35.74 -21.28
N ASP A 83 11.36 -36.54 -22.09
CA ASP A 83 11.39 -36.45 -23.55
C ASP A 83 10.35 -35.47 -24.13
N SER A 84 9.59 -34.77 -23.28
CA SER A 84 8.75 -33.67 -23.74
C SER A 84 9.64 -32.47 -24.08
N GLN A 85 9.23 -31.58 -24.98
CA GLN A 85 9.95 -30.32 -25.22
C GLN A 85 9.45 -29.19 -24.31
N THR A 86 8.81 -29.57 -23.20
CA THR A 86 8.19 -28.67 -22.24
C THR A 86 9.08 -28.49 -21.02
N VAL A 87 9.24 -27.23 -20.61
CA VAL A 87 9.93 -26.86 -19.38
C VAL A 87 8.88 -26.37 -18.39
N ASN A 88 8.79 -27.05 -17.24
CA ASN A 88 7.93 -26.68 -16.12
C ASN A 88 8.79 -26.20 -14.96
N ILE A 89 8.48 -25.03 -14.43
CA ILE A 89 9.26 -24.38 -13.38
C ILE A 89 8.32 -24.00 -12.25
N ALA A 90 8.64 -24.47 -11.06
CA ALA A 90 8.02 -24.07 -9.81
C ALA A 90 9.07 -23.45 -8.87
N ASN A 91 8.58 -22.78 -7.83
CA ASN A 91 9.42 -22.20 -6.79
C ASN A 91 8.96 -22.72 -5.42
N ALA A 92 9.90 -22.95 -4.49
CA ALA A 92 9.60 -23.38 -3.13
C ALA A 92 8.68 -22.42 -2.36
N ILE A 93 8.65 -21.13 -2.76
CA ILE A 93 7.74 -20.09 -2.25
C ILE A 93 6.71 -19.73 -3.33
N SER A 94 5.81 -20.66 -3.62
CA SER A 94 4.81 -20.53 -4.70
C SER A 94 3.86 -19.32 -4.56
N SER A 95 3.64 -18.83 -3.34
CA SER A 95 2.82 -17.63 -3.06
C SER A 95 3.44 -16.34 -3.60
N LYS A 96 4.78 -16.28 -3.67
CA LYS A 96 5.54 -15.12 -4.15
C LYS A 96 5.95 -15.28 -5.60
N TYR A 97 6.27 -16.50 -6.02
CA TYR A 97 6.76 -16.84 -7.35
C TYR A 97 5.86 -17.92 -7.97
N PRO A 98 4.85 -17.53 -8.78
CA PRO A 98 3.90 -18.49 -9.35
C PRO A 98 4.60 -19.43 -10.35
N PRO A 99 4.12 -20.67 -10.52
CA PRO A 99 4.70 -21.64 -11.44
C PRO A 99 4.51 -21.21 -12.90
N ILE A 100 5.50 -21.54 -13.74
CA ILE A 100 5.59 -21.15 -15.15
C ILE A 100 5.90 -22.39 -15.99
N SER A 101 5.21 -22.51 -17.13
CA SER A 101 5.50 -23.54 -18.13
C SER A 101 5.66 -22.91 -19.51
N PHE A 102 6.64 -23.37 -20.28
CA PHE A 102 6.82 -22.98 -21.68
C PHE A 102 7.38 -24.14 -22.52
N ASN A 103 7.22 -24.03 -23.83
CA ASN A 103 7.72 -25.01 -24.79
C ASN A 103 8.90 -24.44 -25.57
N PHE A 104 9.83 -25.31 -25.95
CA PHE A 104 10.88 -24.98 -26.90
C PHE A 104 10.30 -24.76 -28.32
N SER A 105 10.87 -23.81 -29.06
CA SER A 105 10.62 -23.63 -30.50
C SER A 105 11.95 -23.40 -31.25
N PRO A 106 12.19 -24.09 -32.39
CA PRO A 106 13.42 -23.91 -33.18
C PRO A 106 13.62 -22.50 -33.74
N GLU A 107 12.53 -21.79 -34.06
CA GLU A 107 12.59 -20.43 -34.63
C GLU A 107 12.86 -19.37 -33.55
N ASN A 108 12.40 -19.62 -32.32
CA ASN A 108 12.62 -18.76 -31.16
C ASN A 108 12.64 -19.64 -29.90
N ILE A 109 13.85 -19.96 -29.42
CA ILE A 109 14.09 -20.91 -28.32
C ILE A 109 13.14 -20.68 -27.15
N VAL A 110 12.99 -19.40 -26.74
CA VAL A 110 11.98 -18.93 -25.80
C VAL A 110 11.86 -17.40 -25.89
N GLU A 111 10.64 -16.90 -25.80
CA GLU A 111 10.36 -15.48 -25.72
C GLU A 111 10.61 -14.93 -24.30
N ILE A 112 11.41 -13.87 -24.25
CA ILE A 112 11.76 -13.12 -23.03
C ILE A 112 11.20 -11.72 -23.22
N ASP A 113 10.16 -11.38 -22.45
CA ASP A 113 9.57 -10.05 -22.42
C ASP A 113 10.35 -9.19 -21.43
N ASP A 114 11.20 -8.29 -21.94
CA ASP A 114 12.01 -7.37 -21.14
C ASP A 114 11.22 -6.16 -20.61
N THR A 115 9.92 -6.06 -20.92
CA THR A 115 9.01 -5.03 -20.41
C THR A 115 8.26 -5.47 -19.15
N VAL A 116 8.15 -6.77 -18.91
CA VAL A 116 7.46 -7.36 -17.75
C VAL A 116 8.47 -7.91 -16.74
N HIS A 117 8.36 -7.46 -15.49
CA HIS A 117 9.21 -7.95 -14.41
C HIS A 117 8.72 -9.32 -13.91
N ASP A 118 9.13 -10.39 -14.59
CA ASP A 118 8.85 -11.78 -14.21
C ASP A 118 10.14 -12.50 -13.77
N TRP A 119 10.06 -13.24 -12.66
CA TRP A 119 11.16 -14.08 -12.18
C TRP A 119 11.51 -15.18 -13.19
N GLY A 120 10.52 -15.68 -13.94
CA GLY A 120 10.72 -16.68 -14.98
C GLY A 120 11.63 -16.22 -16.12
N ASN A 121 11.74 -14.90 -16.37
CA ASN A 121 12.62 -14.37 -17.40
C ASN A 121 14.10 -14.67 -17.11
N TYR A 122 14.53 -14.66 -15.85
CA TYR A 122 15.91 -15.02 -15.47
C TYR A 122 16.21 -16.50 -15.75
N PHE A 123 15.25 -17.39 -15.49
CA PHE A 123 15.39 -18.79 -15.87
C PHE A 123 15.48 -18.93 -17.39
N LYS A 124 14.57 -18.29 -18.14
CA LYS A 124 14.57 -18.30 -19.60
C LYS A 124 15.88 -17.78 -20.18
N CYS A 125 16.54 -16.80 -19.56
CA CYS A 125 17.87 -16.33 -19.98
C CYS A 125 18.90 -17.45 -19.95
N GLY A 126 19.09 -18.10 -18.79
CA GLY A 126 20.05 -19.19 -18.64
C GLY A 126 19.74 -20.38 -19.56
N TYR A 127 18.45 -20.71 -19.72
CA TYR A 127 17.98 -21.74 -20.64
C TYR A 127 18.30 -21.40 -22.11
N LYS A 128 17.92 -20.20 -22.55
CA LYS A 128 18.16 -19.71 -23.92
C LYS A 128 19.65 -19.66 -24.25
N GLY A 129 20.45 -19.04 -23.40
CA GLY A 129 21.90 -18.93 -23.61
C GLY A 129 22.60 -20.29 -23.68
N SER A 130 22.13 -21.26 -22.89
CA SER A 130 22.65 -22.64 -22.94
C SER A 130 22.31 -23.33 -24.25
N LEU A 131 21.07 -23.22 -24.73
CA LEU A 131 20.65 -23.85 -25.98
C LEU A 131 21.25 -23.17 -27.23
N GLU A 132 21.44 -21.85 -27.21
CA GLU A 132 22.17 -21.13 -28.27
C GLU A 132 23.63 -21.60 -28.37
N HIS A 133 24.25 -21.93 -27.23
CA HIS A 133 25.59 -22.50 -27.18
C HIS A 133 25.60 -23.95 -27.71
N LEU A 134 24.66 -24.79 -27.28
CA LEU A 134 24.61 -26.21 -27.65
C LEU A 134 24.18 -26.44 -29.10
N LYS A 135 23.38 -25.54 -29.69
CA LYS A 135 22.85 -25.65 -31.06
C LYS A 135 22.17 -27.00 -31.35
N ILE A 136 21.31 -27.42 -30.41
CA ILE A 136 20.55 -28.68 -30.51
C ILE A 136 19.12 -28.42 -30.97
N ASP A 137 18.64 -29.24 -31.91
CA ASP A 137 17.30 -29.09 -32.50
C ASP A 137 16.18 -29.65 -31.61
N ASN A 138 16.51 -30.58 -30.70
CA ASN A 138 15.55 -31.26 -29.82
C ASN A 138 16.12 -31.33 -28.39
N PRO A 139 16.00 -30.26 -27.60
CA PRO A 139 16.43 -30.29 -26.19
C PRO A 139 15.52 -31.18 -25.35
N LYS A 140 16.07 -31.69 -24.23
CA LYS A 140 15.30 -32.41 -23.21
C LYS A 140 14.34 -31.46 -22.49
N GLY A 141 13.15 -31.95 -22.17
CA GLY A 141 12.21 -31.27 -21.28
C GLY A 141 12.65 -31.40 -19.84
N MET A 142 12.22 -30.45 -19.02
CA MET A 142 12.70 -30.33 -17.64
C MET A 142 11.54 -29.97 -16.71
N ASN A 143 11.45 -30.67 -15.57
CA ASN A 143 10.68 -30.21 -14.42
C ASN A 143 11.68 -29.64 -13.40
N CYS A 144 11.47 -28.40 -12.98
CA CYS A 144 12.41 -27.66 -12.14
C CYS A 144 11.71 -27.11 -10.90
N LEU A 145 12.24 -27.37 -9.70
CA LEU A 145 11.86 -26.67 -8.48
C LEU A 145 13.02 -25.81 -7.99
N VAL A 146 12.80 -24.51 -7.93
CA VAL A 146 13.80 -23.52 -7.54
C VAL A 146 13.63 -23.13 -6.07
N ASP A 147 14.72 -23.09 -5.32
CA ASP A 147 14.78 -22.51 -3.98
C ASP A 147 16.00 -21.58 -3.85
N GLY A 148 15.76 -20.31 -3.56
CA GLY A 148 16.79 -19.28 -3.50
C GLY A 148 16.72 -18.50 -2.20
N VAL A 149 17.82 -18.55 -1.42
CA VAL A 149 17.92 -17.85 -0.13
C VAL A 149 18.74 -16.55 -0.23
N VAL A 150 19.28 -16.23 -1.41
CA VAL A 150 19.94 -14.94 -1.64
C VAL A 150 18.88 -13.83 -1.67
N PRO A 151 18.96 -12.80 -0.80
CA PRO A 151 17.98 -11.73 -0.77
C PRO A 151 17.86 -11.03 -2.13
N VAL A 152 16.63 -10.94 -2.65
CA VAL A 152 16.38 -10.35 -3.98
C VAL A 152 16.48 -8.82 -3.94
N GLY A 153 17.06 -8.22 -4.99
CA GLY A 153 17.19 -6.76 -5.10
C GLY A 153 18.17 -6.13 -4.09
N SER A 154 18.92 -6.96 -3.37
CA SER A 154 19.80 -6.58 -2.27
C SER A 154 21.24 -6.27 -2.70
N GLY A 155 21.56 -6.34 -3.99
CA GLY A 155 22.93 -6.17 -4.47
C GLY A 155 23.84 -7.38 -4.24
N LEU A 156 23.32 -8.54 -3.78
CA LEU A 156 24.06 -9.79 -3.55
C LEU A 156 24.05 -10.79 -4.73
N SER A 157 23.60 -10.35 -5.91
CA SER A 157 23.51 -11.14 -7.16
C SER A 157 22.62 -12.37 -7.14
N SER A 158 21.43 -12.24 -6.54
CA SER A 158 20.40 -13.27 -6.67
C SER A 158 20.06 -13.59 -8.15
N SER A 159 20.08 -12.58 -9.04
CA SER A 159 19.80 -12.78 -10.47
C SER A 159 20.89 -13.60 -11.18
N SER A 160 22.14 -13.22 -11.03
CA SER A 160 23.27 -13.89 -11.68
C SER A 160 23.51 -15.30 -11.14
N ALA A 161 23.31 -15.51 -9.83
CA ALA A 161 23.32 -16.85 -9.24
C ALA A 161 22.21 -17.72 -9.87
N PHE A 162 20.99 -17.18 -10.02
CA PHE A 162 19.89 -17.92 -10.62
C PHE A 162 20.11 -18.23 -12.11
N VAL A 163 20.61 -17.27 -12.89
CA VAL A 163 20.96 -17.47 -14.32
C VAL A 163 22.07 -18.51 -14.46
N SER A 164 23.14 -18.43 -13.65
CA SER A 164 24.25 -19.39 -13.69
C SER A 164 23.81 -20.80 -13.26
N CYS A 165 22.94 -20.90 -12.26
CA CYS A 165 22.36 -22.16 -11.83
C CYS A 165 21.49 -22.80 -12.93
N THR A 166 20.68 -21.97 -13.61
CA THR A 166 19.82 -22.42 -14.70
C THR A 166 20.63 -22.86 -15.91
N ALA A 167 21.71 -22.13 -16.23
CA ALA A 167 22.63 -22.49 -17.29
C ALA A 167 23.26 -23.86 -17.05
N MET A 168 23.79 -24.07 -15.84
CA MET A 168 24.34 -25.36 -15.43
C MET A 168 23.30 -26.49 -15.52
N ALA A 169 22.10 -26.26 -14.98
CA ALA A 169 21.00 -27.23 -15.02
C ALA A 169 20.63 -27.62 -16.46
N THR A 170 20.56 -26.64 -17.37
CA THR A 170 20.20 -26.84 -18.78
C THR A 170 21.29 -27.61 -19.54
N LEU A 171 22.56 -27.24 -19.35
CA LEU A 171 23.69 -27.96 -19.94
C LEU A 171 23.72 -29.42 -19.49
N LYS A 172 23.54 -29.65 -18.19
CA LYS A 172 23.54 -31.00 -17.61
C LYS A 172 22.35 -31.85 -18.07
N ALA A 173 21.15 -31.27 -18.12
CA ALA A 173 19.95 -31.94 -18.62
C ALA A 173 20.11 -32.44 -20.07
N ASN A 174 20.92 -31.74 -20.89
CA ASN A 174 21.19 -32.10 -22.27
C ASN A 174 22.51 -32.89 -22.45
N GLY A 175 23.12 -33.36 -21.37
CA GLY A 175 24.33 -34.21 -21.41
C GLY A 175 25.61 -33.49 -21.83
N ALA A 176 25.65 -32.15 -21.76
CA ALA A 176 26.83 -31.37 -22.11
C ALA A 176 27.87 -31.33 -20.97
N PRO A 177 29.18 -31.16 -21.28
CA PRO A 177 30.20 -30.94 -20.27
C PRO A 177 29.99 -29.61 -19.54
N LEU A 178 30.18 -29.62 -18.22
CA LEU A 178 30.01 -28.44 -17.37
C LEU A 178 31.33 -27.68 -17.22
N ASP A 179 31.77 -27.04 -18.30
CA ASP A 179 32.95 -26.16 -18.29
C ASP A 179 32.64 -24.82 -17.62
N LYS A 180 33.42 -24.45 -16.60
CA LYS A 180 33.23 -23.22 -15.82
C LYS A 180 33.26 -21.97 -16.69
N LYS A 181 34.20 -21.88 -17.63
CA LYS A 181 34.35 -20.70 -18.49
C LYS A 181 33.15 -20.59 -19.44
N VAL A 182 32.70 -21.70 -20.01
CA VAL A 182 31.49 -21.74 -20.85
C VAL A 182 30.27 -21.24 -20.07
N ILE A 183 30.09 -21.70 -18.82
CA ILE A 183 28.97 -21.27 -17.97
C ILE A 183 29.06 -19.78 -17.65
N VAL A 184 30.26 -19.24 -17.38
CA VAL A 184 30.43 -17.80 -17.17
C VAL A 184 30.07 -17.02 -18.44
N ASP A 185 30.70 -17.34 -19.57
CA ASP A 185 30.53 -16.60 -20.82
C ASP A 185 29.05 -16.58 -21.26
N LEU A 186 28.36 -17.72 -21.18
CA LEU A 186 26.94 -17.81 -21.52
C LEU A 186 26.05 -17.08 -20.51
N SER A 187 26.36 -17.13 -19.21
CA SER A 187 25.56 -16.47 -18.17
C SER A 187 25.66 -14.95 -18.29
N VAL A 188 26.85 -14.44 -18.58
CA VAL A 188 27.08 -13.01 -18.84
C VAL A 188 26.33 -12.55 -20.09
N ALA A 189 26.40 -13.32 -21.18
CA ALA A 189 25.70 -12.98 -22.41
C ALA A 189 24.17 -13.02 -22.23
N SER A 190 23.66 -14.05 -21.55
CA SER A 190 22.22 -14.29 -21.42
C SER A 190 21.53 -13.36 -20.42
N GLU A 191 22.18 -12.95 -19.33
CA GLU A 191 21.57 -12.02 -18.36
C GLU A 191 21.28 -10.65 -19.00
N ARG A 192 21.96 -10.28 -20.10
CA ARG A 192 21.65 -9.05 -20.85
C ARG A 192 20.29 -9.10 -21.54
N TYR A 193 19.68 -10.29 -21.73
CA TYR A 193 18.34 -10.42 -22.31
C TYR A 193 17.23 -9.81 -21.44
N VAL A 194 17.47 -9.53 -20.14
CA VAL A 194 16.51 -8.80 -19.28
C VAL A 194 16.67 -7.27 -19.34
N GLY A 195 17.46 -6.74 -20.27
CA GLY A 195 17.61 -5.29 -20.50
C GLY A 195 18.62 -4.57 -19.59
N VAL A 196 19.44 -5.31 -18.83
CA VAL A 196 20.49 -4.75 -17.98
C VAL A 196 21.87 -4.99 -18.60
N ASN A 197 22.61 -3.91 -18.85
CA ASN A 197 23.93 -3.97 -19.51
C ASN A 197 25.07 -4.24 -18.52
N GLY A 198 24.97 -5.36 -17.79
CA GLY A 198 25.90 -5.75 -16.75
C GLY A 198 27.27 -6.21 -17.27
N GLY A 199 28.29 -6.10 -16.40
CA GLY A 199 29.59 -6.75 -16.60
C GLY A 199 29.55 -8.23 -16.23
N GLY A 200 30.73 -8.82 -16.03
CA GLY A 200 30.89 -10.26 -15.80
C GLY A 200 31.26 -10.67 -14.38
N MET A 201 31.31 -9.73 -13.42
CA MET A 201 31.78 -9.98 -12.06
C MET A 201 30.95 -11.04 -11.35
N ASP A 202 29.63 -10.90 -11.40
CA ASP A 202 28.70 -11.66 -10.57
C ASP A 202 28.71 -13.14 -10.93
N GLN A 203 28.60 -13.43 -12.23
CA GLN A 203 28.64 -14.78 -12.81
C GLN A 203 30.02 -15.39 -12.61
N THR A 204 31.09 -14.63 -12.86
CA THR A 204 32.46 -15.13 -12.67
C THR A 204 32.71 -15.51 -11.21
N CYS A 205 32.32 -14.66 -10.25
CA CYS A 205 32.49 -14.95 -8.83
C CYS A 205 31.67 -16.18 -8.40
N SER A 206 30.41 -16.28 -8.85
CA SER A 206 29.54 -17.43 -8.55
C SER A 206 30.15 -18.77 -9.01
N VAL A 207 30.82 -18.78 -10.17
CA VAL A 207 31.34 -19.99 -10.80
C VAL A 207 32.79 -20.32 -10.40
N MET A 208 33.66 -19.31 -10.30
CA MET A 208 35.11 -19.47 -10.27
C MET A 208 35.75 -19.34 -8.88
N ALA A 209 34.97 -19.11 -7.83
CA ALA A 209 35.53 -18.87 -6.51
C ALA A 209 36.31 -20.09 -5.91
N LYS A 210 37.34 -19.76 -5.09
CA LYS A 210 38.27 -20.54 -4.22
C LYS A 210 38.02 -20.67 -2.68
N LYS A 211 37.67 -21.84 -2.10
CA LYS A 211 37.16 -21.94 -0.71
C LYS A 211 38.02 -21.13 0.25
N SER A 212 37.38 -20.31 1.10
CA SER A 212 38.06 -19.46 2.08
C SER A 212 38.98 -18.39 1.46
N SER A 213 38.70 -17.94 0.23
CA SER A 213 39.43 -16.85 -0.43
C SER A 213 38.48 -15.90 -1.15
N ALA A 214 38.92 -14.66 -1.34
CA ALA A 214 38.31 -13.75 -2.29
C ALA A 214 38.88 -14.03 -3.69
N VAL A 215 38.22 -13.50 -4.73
CA VAL A 215 38.61 -13.70 -6.12
C VAL A 215 39.01 -12.38 -6.73
N PHE A 216 40.26 -12.24 -7.15
CA PHE A 216 40.67 -11.17 -8.04
C PHE A 216 40.33 -11.56 -9.48
N ILE A 217 39.42 -10.82 -10.10
CA ILE A 217 38.89 -11.12 -11.44
C ILE A 217 39.42 -10.10 -12.43
N GLU A 218 40.02 -10.59 -13.51
CA GLU A 218 40.48 -9.79 -14.65
C GLU A 218 39.64 -10.18 -15.89
N PHE A 219 39.04 -9.21 -16.58
CA PHE A 219 38.16 -9.48 -17.73
C PHE A 219 38.87 -9.37 -19.08
N TYR A 220 39.82 -8.44 -19.20
CA TYR A 220 40.50 -8.10 -20.46
C TYR A 220 42.02 -8.18 -20.30
N PRO A 221 42.77 -8.77 -21.27
CA PRO A 221 42.32 -9.23 -22.60
C PRO A 221 41.60 -10.59 -22.62
N SER A 222 41.64 -11.33 -21.52
CA SER A 222 40.93 -12.60 -21.35
C SER A 222 40.52 -12.77 -19.90
N LEU A 223 39.41 -13.47 -19.67
CA LEU A 223 38.94 -13.79 -18.32
C LEU A 223 39.99 -14.60 -17.55
N LYS A 224 40.45 -14.07 -16.42
CA LYS A 224 41.38 -14.74 -15.49
C LYS A 224 40.94 -14.48 -14.07
N THR A 225 41.01 -15.51 -13.24
CA THR A 225 40.69 -15.43 -11.80
C THR A 225 41.90 -15.85 -10.98
N THR A 226 42.15 -15.12 -9.89
CA THR A 226 43.21 -15.44 -8.93
C THR A 226 42.60 -15.47 -7.53
N PRO A 227 42.65 -16.60 -6.81
CA PRO A 227 42.22 -16.66 -5.42
C PRO A 227 43.20 -15.88 -4.54
N VAL A 228 42.68 -15.04 -3.64
CA VAL A 228 43.45 -14.20 -2.73
C VAL A 228 42.95 -14.42 -1.31
N GLN A 229 43.86 -14.83 -0.42
CA GLN A 229 43.55 -15.02 0.99
C GLN A 229 43.67 -13.70 1.76
N PHE A 230 42.85 -13.53 2.77
CA PHE A 230 42.95 -12.40 3.68
C PHE A 230 44.14 -12.57 4.65
N PRO A 231 44.72 -11.46 5.14
CA PRO A 231 45.72 -11.51 6.21
C PRO A 231 45.17 -12.25 7.44
N LYS A 232 45.98 -13.12 8.05
CA LYS A 232 45.61 -13.78 9.30
C LYS A 232 45.68 -12.77 10.45
N THR A 233 44.57 -12.57 11.15
CA THR A 233 44.44 -11.63 12.26
C THR A 233 43.98 -12.35 13.52
N ASP A 234 44.25 -11.76 14.69
CA ASP A 234 43.75 -12.22 15.98
C ASP A 234 43.16 -11.01 16.72
N PRO A 235 41.82 -10.92 16.86
CA PRO A 235 40.80 -11.88 16.40
C PRO A 235 40.64 -11.92 14.86
N GLU A 236 40.10 -13.02 14.33
CA GLU A 236 39.89 -13.23 12.88
C GLU A 236 38.93 -12.18 12.30
N ILE A 237 39.04 -11.87 11.01
CA ILE A 237 38.14 -10.96 10.32
C ILE A 237 36.84 -11.68 9.94
N SER A 238 35.72 -10.99 10.06
CA SER A 238 34.43 -11.41 9.49
C SER A 238 33.82 -10.28 8.67
N PHE A 239 33.04 -10.63 7.66
CA PHE A 239 32.27 -9.66 6.89
C PHE A 239 30.83 -9.70 7.35
N VAL A 240 30.26 -8.54 7.65
CA VAL A 240 28.83 -8.42 7.97
C VAL A 240 28.14 -7.77 6.79
N ILE A 241 27.09 -8.42 6.31
CA ILE A 241 26.21 -7.90 5.26
C ILE A 241 24.99 -7.33 5.95
N ALA A 242 24.64 -6.10 5.61
CA ALA A 242 23.46 -5.43 6.14
C ALA A 242 22.66 -4.82 4.99
N ASN A 243 21.43 -5.32 4.80
CA ASN A 243 20.52 -4.87 3.74
C ASN A 243 19.79 -3.59 4.17
N THR A 244 19.82 -2.54 3.35
CA THR A 244 19.14 -1.26 3.64
C THR A 244 17.62 -1.34 3.51
N LEU A 245 17.09 -2.42 2.91
CA LEU A 245 15.67 -2.62 2.57
C LEU A 245 15.12 -1.62 1.54
N VAL A 246 15.98 -0.75 1.01
CA VAL A 246 15.69 0.07 -0.17
C VAL A 246 15.87 -0.82 -1.39
N VAL A 247 14.76 -1.13 -2.08
CA VAL A 247 14.78 -1.97 -3.27
C VAL A 247 15.31 -1.17 -4.46
N SER A 248 16.50 -1.52 -4.92
CA SER A 248 17.07 -1.01 -6.17
C SER A 248 16.54 -1.82 -7.35
N ASN A 249 15.46 -1.34 -7.98
CA ASN A 249 14.93 -1.97 -9.19
C ASN A 249 15.80 -1.60 -10.40
N LYS A 250 16.87 -2.38 -10.61
CA LYS A 250 17.89 -2.14 -11.63
C LYS A 250 17.31 -2.00 -13.04
N GLN A 251 16.31 -2.82 -13.40
CA GLN A 251 15.72 -2.81 -14.74
C GLN A 251 14.87 -1.55 -14.99
N VAL A 252 14.02 -1.17 -14.03
CA VAL A 252 13.14 0.01 -14.16
C VAL A 252 13.93 1.32 -14.14
N THR A 253 14.93 1.41 -13.26
CA THR A 253 15.76 2.61 -13.11
C THR A 253 16.97 2.64 -14.03
N ALA A 254 17.24 1.55 -14.77
CA ALA A 254 18.41 1.42 -15.65
C ALA A 254 18.64 2.64 -16.55
N PRO A 255 17.63 3.22 -17.23
CA PRO A 255 17.86 4.35 -18.14
C PRO A 255 18.43 5.61 -17.48
N VAL A 256 18.25 5.78 -16.16
CA VAL A 256 18.70 6.96 -15.40
C VAL A 256 19.77 6.63 -14.34
N CYS A 257 19.94 5.34 -14.04
CA CYS A 257 20.91 4.83 -13.07
C CYS A 257 21.94 3.92 -13.78
N TYR A 258 21.75 2.61 -13.75
CA TYR A 258 22.76 1.63 -14.15
C TYR A 258 23.23 1.77 -15.61
N ASN A 259 22.33 1.70 -16.60
CA ASN A 259 22.70 1.79 -18.02
C ASN A 259 23.24 3.18 -18.37
N LEU A 260 22.76 4.25 -17.71
CA LEU A 260 23.33 5.59 -17.88
C LEU A 260 24.81 5.63 -17.48
N ARG A 261 25.18 5.03 -16.34
CA ARG A 261 26.59 4.97 -15.90
C ARG A 261 27.46 4.21 -16.88
N VAL A 262 26.96 3.09 -17.43
CA VAL A 262 27.66 2.34 -18.47
C VAL A 262 27.91 3.21 -19.70
N VAL A 263 26.89 3.93 -20.18
CA VAL A 263 27.02 4.83 -21.33
C VAL A 263 27.99 5.98 -21.07
N GLU A 264 27.92 6.62 -19.89
CA GLU A 264 28.85 7.69 -19.50
C GLU A 264 30.32 7.21 -19.58
N THR A 265 30.62 6.00 -19.10
CA THR A 265 31.99 5.45 -19.15
C THR A 265 32.45 5.08 -20.57
N ARG A 266 31.54 4.60 -21.43
CA ARG A 266 31.84 4.29 -22.85
C ARG A 266 32.10 5.56 -23.66
N ILE A 267 31.29 6.60 -23.46
CA ILE A 267 31.51 7.91 -24.10
C ILE A 267 32.84 8.52 -23.65
N ALA A 268 33.14 8.44 -22.35
CA ALA A 268 34.44 8.87 -21.83
C ALA A 268 35.60 8.11 -22.49
N ALA A 269 35.49 6.79 -22.67
CA ALA A 269 36.51 5.99 -23.35
C ALA A 269 36.72 6.43 -24.81
N LEU A 270 35.65 6.67 -25.58
CA LEU A 270 35.74 7.18 -26.94
C LEU A 270 36.46 8.54 -27.01
N ILE A 271 36.11 9.47 -26.12
CA ILE A 271 36.71 10.81 -26.10
C ILE A 271 38.18 10.72 -25.67
N MET A 272 38.50 9.96 -24.62
CA MET A 272 39.88 9.78 -24.18
C MET A 272 40.75 9.14 -25.28
N ALA A 273 40.25 8.13 -25.99
CA ALA A 273 40.98 7.51 -27.10
C ALA A 273 41.33 8.52 -28.18
N LYS A 274 40.38 9.41 -28.52
CA LYS A 274 40.60 10.47 -29.51
C LYS A 274 41.57 11.55 -29.04
N LEU A 275 41.43 12.02 -27.79
CA LEU A 275 42.32 13.03 -27.22
C LEU A 275 43.75 12.53 -27.00
N LEU A 276 43.92 11.22 -26.79
CA LEU A 276 45.22 10.55 -26.71
C LEU A 276 45.79 10.18 -28.10
N GLY A 277 45.02 10.33 -29.17
CA GLY A 277 45.44 10.01 -30.55
C GLY A 277 45.57 8.52 -30.84
N ILE A 278 44.87 7.66 -30.07
CA ILE A 278 44.88 6.19 -30.21
C ILE A 278 43.56 5.63 -30.76
N ASP A 279 42.63 6.50 -31.16
CA ASP A 279 41.32 6.15 -31.74
C ASP A 279 41.43 5.38 -33.07
N LYS A 280 42.57 5.51 -33.76
CA LYS A 280 42.86 4.82 -35.03
C LYS A 280 43.61 3.50 -34.86
N VAL A 281 43.94 3.11 -33.63
CA VAL A 281 44.58 1.81 -33.38
C VAL A 281 43.57 0.69 -33.59
N SER A 282 43.98 -0.40 -34.23
CA SER A 282 43.09 -1.51 -34.60
C SER A 282 42.32 -2.09 -33.41
N THR A 283 42.96 -2.19 -32.24
CA THR A 283 42.28 -2.68 -31.02
C THR A 283 41.14 -1.75 -30.61
N CYS A 284 41.37 -0.43 -30.61
CA CYS A 284 40.36 0.56 -30.28
C CYS A 284 39.22 0.60 -31.31
N GLN A 285 39.53 0.42 -32.60
CA GLN A 285 38.53 0.43 -33.69
C GLN A 285 37.66 -0.82 -33.71
N ASN A 286 38.22 -1.98 -33.37
CA ASN A 286 37.51 -3.25 -33.37
C ASN A 286 36.78 -3.54 -32.06
N ALA A 287 37.04 -2.75 -31.00
CA ALA A 287 36.35 -2.88 -29.73
C ALA A 287 34.90 -2.39 -29.84
N ASP A 288 33.95 -3.31 -29.64
CA ASP A 288 32.51 -3.03 -29.66
C ASP A 288 31.83 -3.55 -28.39
N PRO A 289 31.59 -2.71 -27.36
CA PRO A 289 31.94 -1.28 -27.26
C PRO A 289 33.35 -1.05 -26.70
N LEU A 290 33.94 0.12 -27.00
CA LEU A 290 35.22 0.54 -26.43
C LEU A 290 35.10 0.84 -24.93
N THR A 291 36.06 0.35 -24.14
CA THR A 291 36.10 0.52 -22.67
C THR A 291 37.32 1.30 -22.19
N LEU A 292 37.24 1.86 -20.97
CA LEU A 292 38.36 2.59 -20.36
C LEU A 292 39.61 1.72 -20.15
N LYS A 293 39.45 0.40 -19.91
CA LYS A 293 40.58 -0.53 -19.81
C LYS A 293 41.35 -0.64 -21.12
N ILE A 294 40.65 -0.78 -22.25
CA ILE A 294 41.28 -0.89 -23.59
C ILE A 294 42.07 0.38 -23.88
N VAL A 295 41.49 1.55 -23.62
CA VAL A 295 42.16 2.85 -23.79
C VAL A 295 43.44 2.94 -22.95
N MET A 296 43.38 2.52 -21.68
CA MET A 296 44.55 2.51 -20.80
C MET A 296 45.63 1.54 -21.26
N ASP A 297 45.27 0.33 -21.70
CA ASP A 297 46.21 -0.68 -22.19
C ASP A 297 46.94 -0.20 -23.46
N GLU A 298 46.18 0.28 -24.45
CA GLU A 298 46.73 0.75 -25.72
C GLU A 298 47.63 1.97 -25.53
N TYR A 299 47.23 2.93 -24.67
CA TYR A 299 48.10 4.04 -24.32
C TYR A 299 49.41 3.57 -23.66
N SER A 300 49.33 2.62 -22.74
CA SER A 300 50.51 2.11 -22.02
C SER A 300 51.48 1.38 -22.95
N GLN A 301 50.96 0.58 -23.90
CA GLN A 301 51.77 -0.09 -24.92
C GLN A 301 52.51 0.92 -25.81
N SER A 302 51.85 2.02 -26.19
CA SER A 302 52.49 3.08 -27.00
C SER A 302 53.70 3.75 -26.34
N GLN A 303 53.83 3.64 -25.02
CA GLN A 303 54.88 4.29 -24.23
C GLN A 303 56.05 3.35 -23.85
N ASN A 304 56.04 2.07 -24.28
CA ASN A 304 57.10 1.09 -23.98
C ASN A 304 57.51 1.02 -22.48
N LEU A 305 56.54 1.04 -21.57
CA LEU A 305 56.82 0.91 -20.13
C LEU A 305 57.32 -0.52 -19.80
N SER A 306 58.57 -0.64 -19.33
CA SER A 306 59.31 -1.89 -19.09
C SER A 306 58.95 -2.67 -17.81
N ASP A 307 59.50 -3.87 -17.68
CA ASP A 307 59.33 -4.90 -16.63
C ASP A 307 59.70 -4.46 -15.19
N GLU A 308 58.84 -3.67 -14.54
CA GLU A 308 58.84 -3.51 -13.08
C GLU A 308 57.76 -4.40 -12.42
N ASP A 309 57.76 -4.44 -11.08
CA ASP A 309 56.73 -5.10 -10.25
C ASP A 309 55.31 -4.83 -10.81
N PRO A 310 54.53 -5.89 -11.16
CA PRO A 310 53.22 -5.75 -11.78
C PRO A 310 52.29 -4.77 -11.05
N VAL A 311 52.33 -4.76 -9.72
CA VAL A 311 51.48 -3.88 -8.90
C VAL A 311 51.89 -2.41 -9.06
N LYS A 312 53.19 -2.10 -9.03
CA LYS A 312 53.69 -0.73 -9.23
C LYS A 312 53.39 -0.21 -10.62
N GLN A 313 53.48 -1.09 -11.62
CA GLN A 313 53.11 -0.75 -12.99
C GLN A 313 51.63 -0.37 -13.08
N TRP A 314 50.74 -1.13 -12.43
CA TRP A 314 49.32 -0.79 -12.34
C TRP A 314 49.08 0.58 -11.70
N ILE A 315 49.69 0.83 -10.54
CA ILE A 315 49.55 2.11 -9.83
C ILE A 315 49.97 3.28 -10.73
N SER A 316 51.17 3.22 -11.32
CA SER A 316 51.69 4.29 -12.18
C SER A 316 50.80 4.55 -13.40
N ARG A 317 50.27 3.49 -14.04
CA ARG A 317 49.36 3.60 -15.17
C ARG A 317 48.04 4.27 -14.77
N LEU A 318 47.49 3.91 -13.61
CA LEU A 318 46.23 4.47 -13.10
C LEU A 318 46.38 5.94 -12.67
N GLU A 319 47.46 6.29 -11.96
CA GLU A 319 47.79 7.69 -11.65
C GLU A 319 47.93 8.53 -12.92
N LYS A 320 48.55 7.96 -13.96
CA LYS A 320 48.65 8.63 -15.25
C LYS A 320 47.28 8.84 -15.89
N MET A 321 46.40 7.84 -15.88
CA MET A 321 45.03 7.98 -16.39
C MET A 321 44.23 9.01 -15.59
N LEU A 322 44.36 9.04 -14.27
CA LEU A 322 43.73 10.07 -13.42
C LEU A 322 44.21 11.48 -13.78
N SER A 323 45.51 11.66 -14.06
CA SER A 323 46.04 12.95 -14.53
C SER A 323 45.42 13.38 -15.87
N PHE A 324 45.10 12.43 -16.76
CA PHE A 324 44.40 12.70 -18.01
C PHE A 324 42.93 13.02 -17.80
N VAL A 325 42.26 12.39 -16.83
CA VAL A 325 40.88 12.75 -16.48
C VAL A 325 40.81 14.21 -16.03
N GLU A 326 41.74 14.65 -15.17
CA GLU A 326 41.82 16.06 -14.77
C GLU A 326 42.09 16.97 -15.97
N LYS A 327 43.03 16.59 -16.85
CA LYS A 327 43.36 17.38 -18.04
C LYS A 327 42.22 17.48 -19.06
N PHE A 328 41.50 16.40 -19.31
CA PHE A 328 40.53 16.31 -20.40
C PHE A 328 39.12 16.70 -19.99
N PHE A 329 38.75 16.45 -18.74
CA PHE A 329 37.38 16.65 -18.26
C PHE A 329 37.30 17.59 -17.04
N GLY A 330 38.43 18.01 -16.46
CA GLY A 330 38.47 18.78 -15.21
C GLY A 330 37.76 20.14 -15.26
N ASP A 331 37.69 20.77 -16.44
CA ASP A 331 36.97 22.04 -16.64
C ASP A 331 35.44 21.85 -16.76
N HIS A 332 34.95 20.61 -16.90
CA HIS A 332 33.55 20.27 -17.15
C HIS A 332 33.00 19.31 -16.08
N GLN A 333 33.20 19.65 -14.80
CA GLN A 333 32.78 18.80 -13.67
C GLN A 333 31.25 18.68 -13.54
N ASP A 334 30.50 19.66 -14.07
CA ASP A 334 29.04 19.69 -14.09
C ASP A 334 28.41 18.85 -15.24
N GLY A 335 29.25 18.14 -16.00
CA GLY A 335 28.85 17.26 -17.08
C GLY A 335 28.75 17.92 -18.46
N HIS A 336 28.74 17.09 -19.49
CA HIS A 336 28.68 17.49 -20.91
C HIS A 336 27.30 17.19 -21.49
N THR A 337 26.86 18.01 -22.44
CA THR A 337 25.69 17.71 -23.28
C THR A 337 26.01 16.64 -24.32
N TRP A 338 24.98 16.05 -24.91
CA TRP A 338 25.12 15.08 -26.00
C TRP A 338 25.80 15.71 -27.23
N GLU A 339 25.45 16.95 -27.53
CA GLU A 339 26.02 17.75 -28.62
C GLU A 339 27.51 18.01 -28.41
N GLU A 340 27.92 18.40 -27.20
CA GLU A 340 29.34 18.61 -26.86
C GLU A 340 30.15 17.33 -27.04
N CYS A 341 29.64 16.19 -26.57
CA CYS A 341 30.32 14.90 -26.73
C CYS A 341 30.44 14.50 -28.20
N ALA A 342 29.37 14.67 -28.99
CA ALA A 342 29.35 14.37 -30.42
C ALA A 342 30.35 15.25 -31.20
N ASN A 343 30.41 16.54 -30.87
CA ASN A 343 31.37 17.50 -31.43
C ASN A 343 32.82 17.11 -31.10
N LEU A 344 33.10 16.74 -29.84
CA LEU A 344 34.43 16.26 -29.45
C LEU A 344 34.85 15.02 -30.24
N LEU A 345 33.90 14.14 -30.58
CA LEU A 345 34.15 12.92 -31.35
C LEU A 345 34.15 13.14 -32.87
N ASN A 346 33.71 14.28 -33.39
CA ASN A 346 33.43 14.50 -34.82
C ASN A 346 32.45 13.44 -35.37
N LEU A 347 31.40 13.12 -34.61
CA LEU A 347 30.34 12.18 -34.99
C LEU A 347 28.99 12.90 -34.90
N SER A 348 27.99 12.38 -35.59
CA SER A 348 26.60 12.73 -35.26
C SER A 348 26.20 12.12 -33.91
N ILE A 349 25.18 12.71 -33.26
CA ILE A 349 24.63 12.18 -32.00
C ILE A 349 24.16 10.72 -32.19
N GLU A 350 23.53 10.41 -33.32
CA GLU A 350 22.99 9.07 -33.60
C GLU A 350 24.10 8.04 -33.84
N GLU A 351 25.19 8.40 -34.54
CA GLU A 351 26.36 7.52 -34.67
C GLU A 351 27.03 7.25 -33.32
N MET A 352 27.16 8.27 -32.48
CA MET A 352 27.73 8.13 -31.14
C MET A 352 26.88 7.22 -30.26
N LYS A 353 25.55 7.40 -30.29
CA LYS A 353 24.56 6.57 -29.59
C LYS A 353 24.64 5.11 -29.99
N LEU A 354 24.78 4.83 -31.29
CA LEU A 354 24.97 3.48 -31.81
C LEU A 354 26.27 2.85 -31.28
N LYS A 355 27.39 3.60 -31.28
CA LYS A 355 28.69 3.11 -30.78
C LYS A 355 28.70 2.75 -29.30
N VAL A 356 27.78 3.30 -28.50
CA VAL A 356 27.68 3.01 -27.06
C VAL A 356 26.49 2.12 -26.70
N HIS A 357 25.79 1.60 -27.73
CA HIS A 357 24.64 0.69 -27.67
C HIS A 357 23.38 1.26 -27.00
N THR A 358 23.07 2.54 -27.19
CA THR A 358 21.82 3.10 -26.65
C THR A 358 20.56 2.64 -27.40
N ASP A 359 20.73 2.09 -28.60
CA ASP A 359 19.67 1.44 -29.39
C ASP A 359 19.14 0.19 -28.69
N LYS A 360 20.03 -0.57 -28.05
CA LYS A 360 19.69 -1.76 -27.24
C LYS A 360 19.35 -1.39 -25.80
N PHE A 361 20.06 -0.43 -25.22
CA PHE A 361 19.94 -0.03 -23.83
C PHE A 361 19.61 1.46 -23.72
N PRO A 362 18.31 1.84 -23.72
CA PRO A 362 17.92 3.24 -23.72
C PRO A 362 18.36 3.95 -22.43
N VAL A 363 18.81 5.20 -22.56
CA VAL A 363 19.23 6.05 -21.45
C VAL A 363 18.57 7.44 -21.52
N ARG A 364 18.43 8.09 -20.37
CA ARG A 364 17.86 9.43 -20.23
C ARG A 364 18.73 10.28 -19.32
N ALA A 365 19.35 11.32 -19.89
CA ALA A 365 20.10 12.33 -19.14
C ALA A 365 20.21 13.61 -19.97
N GLU A 366 20.08 14.76 -19.30
CA GLU A 366 20.36 16.07 -19.90
C GLU A 366 21.88 16.31 -20.04
N LYS A 367 22.65 15.86 -19.05
CA LYS A 367 24.11 15.95 -19.02
C LYS A 367 24.75 14.62 -18.64
N LEU A 368 25.93 14.37 -19.20
CA LEU A 368 26.76 13.19 -19.01
C LEU A 368 27.97 13.54 -18.15
N MET A 369 28.11 12.91 -16.99
CA MET A 369 29.09 13.24 -15.95
C MET A 369 30.45 12.58 -16.17
N LEU A 370 31.02 12.74 -17.38
CA LEU A 370 32.22 12.03 -17.84
C LEU A 370 33.43 12.16 -16.89
N TYR A 371 33.65 13.36 -16.34
CA TYR A 371 34.71 13.63 -15.36
C TYR A 371 34.58 12.72 -14.14
N LYS A 372 33.42 12.79 -13.47
CA LYS A 372 33.18 12.08 -12.22
C LYS A 372 33.22 10.56 -12.43
N ARG A 373 32.62 10.06 -13.52
CA ARG A 373 32.60 8.61 -13.82
C ARG A 373 34.00 8.07 -14.11
N SER A 374 34.78 8.77 -14.93
CA SER A 374 36.14 8.34 -15.25
C SER A 374 37.07 8.40 -14.04
N LYS A 375 36.93 9.45 -13.21
CA LYS A 375 37.69 9.62 -11.96
C LYS A 375 37.38 8.50 -10.96
N HIS A 376 36.11 8.13 -10.85
CA HIS A 376 35.70 6.96 -10.07
C HIS A 376 36.32 5.68 -10.62
N VAL A 377 36.18 5.37 -11.91
CA VAL A 377 36.64 4.09 -12.50
C VAL A 377 38.14 3.87 -12.27
N PHE A 378 38.98 4.84 -12.61
CA PHE A 378 40.43 4.68 -12.42
C PHE A 378 40.83 4.70 -10.93
N GLY A 379 40.20 5.56 -10.11
CA GLY A 379 40.46 5.61 -8.68
C GLY A 379 40.02 4.35 -7.93
N GLU A 380 38.89 3.75 -8.34
CA GLU A 380 38.40 2.49 -7.77
C GLU A 380 39.28 1.32 -8.17
N THR A 381 39.74 1.30 -9.44
CA THR A 381 40.70 0.29 -9.90
C THR A 381 42.01 0.37 -9.11
N LEU A 382 42.48 1.59 -8.79
CA LEU A 382 43.67 1.79 -7.96
C LEU A 382 43.47 1.17 -6.57
N ARG A 383 42.33 1.45 -5.93
CA ARG A 383 41.99 0.86 -4.63
C ARG A 383 41.91 -0.66 -4.68
N VAL A 384 41.39 -1.26 -5.76
CA VAL A 384 41.36 -2.73 -5.94
C VAL A 384 42.78 -3.32 -5.96
N VAL A 385 43.69 -2.68 -6.71
CA VAL A 385 45.09 -3.11 -6.81
C VAL A 385 45.80 -2.97 -5.46
N GLU A 386 45.62 -1.86 -4.76
CA GLU A 386 46.17 -1.62 -3.43
C GLU A 386 45.59 -2.57 -2.37
N PHE A 387 44.29 -2.89 -2.46
CA PHE A 387 43.62 -3.83 -1.56
C PHE A 387 44.22 -5.23 -1.71
N ARG A 388 44.41 -5.69 -2.95
CA ARG A 388 45.08 -6.95 -3.26
C ARG A 388 46.51 -6.96 -2.71
N GLN A 389 47.29 -5.92 -2.99
CA GLN A 389 48.66 -5.79 -2.51
C GLN A 389 48.74 -5.87 -0.98
N THR A 390 47.80 -5.21 -0.30
CA THR A 390 47.73 -5.22 1.16
C THR A 390 47.41 -6.63 1.68
N CYS A 391 46.51 -7.38 1.03
CA CYS A 391 46.22 -8.76 1.37
C CYS A 391 47.44 -9.69 1.16
N GLU A 392 48.21 -9.49 0.09
CA GLU A 392 49.38 -10.31 -0.24
C GLU A 392 50.63 -9.93 0.59
N SER A 393 50.65 -8.74 1.20
CA SER A 393 51.78 -8.27 2.01
C SER A 393 51.84 -8.96 3.38
N GLN A 394 53.00 -9.51 3.75
CA GLN A 394 53.22 -10.21 5.05
C GLN A 394 53.45 -9.26 6.25
N GLY A 395 52.96 -8.02 6.18
CA GLY A 395 53.11 -7.02 7.25
C GLY A 395 52.21 -7.30 8.46
N SER A 396 52.53 -6.70 9.62
CA SER A 396 51.80 -6.93 10.89
C SER A 396 50.27 -6.79 10.73
N SER A 397 49.54 -7.79 11.24
CA SER A 397 48.09 -7.99 11.04
C SER A 397 47.19 -6.78 11.31
N ALA A 398 47.52 -5.93 12.28
CA ALA A 398 46.70 -4.78 12.66
C ALA A 398 46.78 -3.60 11.66
N GLY A 399 47.98 -3.31 11.12
CA GLY A 399 48.17 -2.21 10.16
C GLY A 399 47.54 -2.50 8.80
N ALA A 400 47.66 -3.75 8.34
CA ALA A 400 47.03 -4.21 7.09
C ALA A 400 45.49 -4.09 7.17
N LEU A 401 44.89 -4.50 8.28
CA LEU A 401 43.45 -4.38 8.51
C LEU A 401 42.93 -2.94 8.40
N GLN A 402 43.61 -2.01 9.06
CA GLN A 402 43.22 -0.60 9.03
C GLN A 402 43.32 -0.04 7.61
N GLN A 403 44.37 -0.41 6.86
CA GLN A 403 44.53 -0.01 5.47
C GLN A 403 43.43 -0.57 4.57
N LEU A 404 43.09 -1.86 4.70
CA LEU A 404 41.98 -2.48 3.97
C LEU A 404 40.64 -1.77 4.25
N GLY A 405 40.37 -1.44 5.52
CA GLY A 405 39.15 -0.74 5.90
C GLY A 405 39.09 0.70 5.36
N GLU A 406 40.21 1.40 5.34
CA GLU A 406 40.33 2.74 4.77
C GLU A 406 40.06 2.73 3.25
N LEU A 407 40.60 1.74 2.53
CA LEU A 407 40.30 1.55 1.10
C LEU A 407 38.80 1.30 0.84
N MET A 408 38.14 0.50 1.68
CA MET A 408 36.68 0.32 1.59
C MET A 408 35.92 1.64 1.82
N ASN A 409 36.34 2.45 2.79
CA ASN A 409 35.71 3.73 3.09
C ASN A 409 35.87 4.74 1.95
N GLN A 410 37.05 4.79 1.33
CA GLN A 410 37.32 5.63 0.16
C GLN A 410 36.53 5.17 -1.06
N SER A 411 36.34 3.85 -1.23
CA SER A 411 35.43 3.31 -2.24
C SER A 411 33.99 3.79 -2.01
N GLN A 412 33.48 3.73 -0.77
CA GLN A 412 32.15 4.24 -0.44
C GLN A 412 31.99 5.73 -0.76
N GLU A 413 32.97 6.56 -0.38
CA GLU A 413 32.95 7.99 -0.68
C GLU A 413 32.96 8.25 -2.19
N SER A 414 33.75 7.50 -2.94
CA SER A 414 33.79 7.57 -4.40
C SER A 414 32.45 7.17 -5.03
N CYS A 415 31.83 6.08 -4.56
CA CYS A 415 30.50 5.65 -5.00
C CYS A 415 29.41 6.69 -4.71
N ASP A 416 29.48 7.38 -3.56
CA ASP A 416 28.54 8.44 -3.17
C ASP A 416 28.75 9.73 -3.96
N LYS A 417 29.98 10.25 -4.01
CA LYS A 417 30.28 11.60 -4.53
C LYS A 417 30.65 11.67 -6.00
N LEU A 418 31.30 10.63 -6.52
CA LEU A 418 31.80 10.60 -7.90
C LEU A 418 30.97 9.70 -8.80
N PHE A 419 30.39 8.62 -8.28
CA PHE A 419 29.57 7.73 -9.09
C PHE A 419 28.06 7.96 -8.94
N ASP A 420 27.64 8.72 -7.93
CA ASP A 420 26.23 8.98 -7.63
C ASP A 420 25.39 7.68 -7.63
N CYS A 421 25.91 6.64 -6.95
CA CYS A 421 25.29 5.31 -6.83
C CYS A 421 25.02 4.89 -5.38
N SER A 422 25.24 5.76 -4.40
CA SER A 422 24.79 5.54 -3.01
C SER A 422 23.34 6.03 -2.81
N CYS A 423 22.84 5.89 -1.58
CA CYS A 423 21.60 6.52 -1.11
C CYS A 423 21.73 6.93 0.37
N PRO A 424 20.82 7.76 0.90
CA PRO A 424 20.87 8.20 2.30
C PRO A 424 20.96 7.04 3.31
N GLU A 425 20.21 5.96 3.06
CA GLU A 425 20.15 4.78 3.91
C GLU A 425 21.48 4.01 3.92
N ILE A 426 22.13 3.84 2.75
CA ILE A 426 23.47 3.27 2.64
C ILE A 426 24.47 4.12 3.45
N ASN A 427 24.41 5.44 3.27
CA ASN A 427 25.35 6.37 3.90
C ASN A 427 25.20 6.35 5.42
N GLU A 428 23.97 6.31 5.94
CA GLU A 428 23.68 6.18 7.37
C GLU A 428 24.15 4.82 7.91
N LEU A 429 23.84 3.73 7.22
CA LEU A 429 24.23 2.38 7.64
C LEU A 429 25.75 2.22 7.69
N CYS A 430 26.49 2.74 6.71
CA CYS A 430 27.96 2.75 6.74
C CYS A 430 28.52 3.62 7.87
N SER A 431 27.86 4.74 8.19
CA SER A 431 28.25 5.61 9.31
C SER A 431 28.08 4.90 10.66
N ILE A 432 26.92 4.26 10.87
CA ILE A 432 26.62 3.48 12.08
C ILE A 432 27.58 2.29 12.19
N ALA A 433 27.83 1.57 11.10
CA ALA A 433 28.77 0.46 11.08
C ALA A 433 30.16 0.89 11.58
N ARG A 434 30.71 1.98 11.04
CA ARG A 434 32.02 2.49 11.49
C ARG A 434 32.01 2.92 12.96
N LYS A 435 30.93 3.57 13.40
CA LYS A 435 30.76 3.98 14.81
C LYS A 435 30.81 2.78 15.77
N HIS A 436 30.31 1.61 15.35
CA HIS A 436 30.20 0.41 16.19
C HIS A 436 31.29 -0.65 15.93
N GLY A 437 32.40 -0.26 15.30
CA GLY A 437 33.60 -1.09 15.24
C GLY A 437 33.87 -1.79 13.91
N ALA A 438 33.15 -1.46 12.83
CA ALA A 438 33.60 -1.83 11.49
C ALA A 438 34.85 -1.03 11.11
N THR A 439 35.88 -1.73 10.62
CA THR A 439 37.14 -1.14 10.16
C THR A 439 36.94 -0.41 8.82
N GLY A 440 36.08 -0.98 7.96
CA GLY A 440 35.63 -0.37 6.71
C GLY A 440 34.19 -0.76 6.42
N SER A 441 33.42 0.15 5.82
CA SER A 441 32.04 -0.11 5.43
C SER A 441 31.68 0.62 4.15
N ARG A 442 31.06 -0.11 3.21
CA ARG A 442 30.62 0.42 1.92
C ARG A 442 29.40 -0.31 1.39
N LEU A 443 28.71 0.27 0.39
CA LEU A 443 27.71 -0.44 -0.41
C LEU A 443 28.34 -1.64 -1.13
N THR A 444 27.53 -2.63 -1.52
CA THR A 444 27.97 -3.72 -2.41
C THR A 444 26.94 -3.95 -3.52
N GLY A 445 27.43 -4.21 -4.73
CA GLY A 445 26.60 -4.32 -5.93
C GLY A 445 26.26 -2.95 -6.50
N ALA A 446 25.21 -2.88 -7.32
CA ALA A 446 24.90 -1.68 -8.11
C ALA A 446 24.58 -0.41 -7.29
N GLY A 447 24.28 -0.53 -6.00
CA GLY A 447 23.84 0.60 -5.19
C GLY A 447 22.42 1.10 -5.52
N TRP A 448 22.15 2.38 -5.24
CA TRP A 448 20.83 3.01 -5.19
C TRP A 448 19.85 2.25 -4.26
N GLY A 449 20.39 1.67 -3.19
CA GLY A 449 19.73 0.71 -2.30
C GLY A 449 20.52 -0.60 -2.19
N GLY A 450 19.87 -1.65 -1.72
CA GLY A 450 20.51 -2.95 -1.52
C GLY A 450 21.36 -3.02 -0.26
N CYS A 451 22.48 -3.76 -0.30
CA CYS A 451 23.29 -4.08 0.88
C CYS A 451 24.53 -3.20 1.03
N THR A 452 24.99 -3.17 2.27
CA THR A 452 26.34 -2.77 2.64
C THR A 452 27.15 -3.99 3.09
N ILE A 453 28.46 -3.91 2.92
CA ILE A 453 29.44 -4.85 3.46
C ILE A 453 30.34 -4.10 4.45
N SER A 454 30.48 -4.67 5.64
CA SER A 454 31.32 -4.14 6.71
C SER A 454 32.35 -5.18 7.14
N MET A 455 33.61 -4.74 7.30
CA MET A 455 34.69 -5.58 7.79
C MET A 455 34.82 -5.42 9.30
N VAL A 456 34.55 -6.49 10.06
CA VAL A 456 34.39 -6.47 11.52
C VAL A 456 35.27 -7.56 12.17
N PRO A 457 35.95 -7.27 13.28
CA PRO A 457 36.59 -8.31 14.09
C PRO A 457 35.59 -9.36 14.58
N SER A 458 35.91 -10.65 14.46
CA SER A 458 35.01 -11.79 14.74
C SER A 458 34.42 -11.77 16.15
N ASP A 459 35.19 -11.34 17.15
CA ASP A 459 34.77 -11.20 18.55
C ASP A 459 33.74 -10.10 18.78
N LYS A 460 33.58 -9.17 17.82
CA LYS A 460 32.65 -8.04 17.91
C LYS A 460 31.38 -8.21 17.08
N VAL A 461 31.29 -9.25 16.24
CA VAL A 461 30.20 -9.45 15.28
C VAL A 461 28.83 -9.40 15.95
N ASP A 462 28.61 -10.13 17.06
CA ASP A 462 27.31 -10.17 17.73
C ASP A 462 26.90 -8.78 18.27
N SER A 463 27.84 -8.11 18.94
CA SER A 463 27.62 -6.75 19.46
C SER A 463 27.38 -5.73 18.34
N PHE A 464 28.09 -5.88 17.22
CA PHE A 464 27.96 -5.04 16.04
C PHE A 464 26.58 -5.20 15.38
N ILE A 465 26.14 -6.45 15.18
CA ILE A 465 24.82 -6.75 14.62
C ILE A 465 23.72 -6.20 15.53
N ALA A 466 23.84 -6.38 16.86
CA ALA A 466 22.88 -5.80 17.82
C ALA A 466 22.82 -4.26 17.74
N SER A 467 23.96 -3.59 17.58
CA SER A 467 24.02 -2.14 17.37
C SER A 467 23.35 -1.72 16.07
N LEU A 468 23.58 -2.43 14.96
CA LEU A 468 22.88 -2.14 13.69
C LEU A 468 21.36 -2.32 13.84
N LYS A 469 20.92 -3.42 14.45
CA LYS A 469 19.50 -3.71 14.73
C LYS A 469 18.85 -2.59 15.55
N SER A 470 19.53 -2.09 16.57
CA SER A 470 18.99 -1.06 17.45
C SER A 470 19.05 0.37 16.88
N GLU A 471 20.13 0.79 16.23
CA GLU A 471 20.30 2.18 15.78
C GLU A 471 19.76 2.43 14.36
N PHE A 472 19.83 1.45 13.47
CA PHE A 472 19.34 1.57 12.10
C PHE A 472 17.97 0.93 11.94
N TYR A 473 17.85 -0.38 12.18
CA TYR A 473 16.61 -1.10 11.85
C TYR A 473 15.45 -0.76 12.77
N ALA A 474 15.66 -0.61 14.09
CA ALA A 474 14.59 -0.19 14.99
C ALA A 474 14.08 1.23 14.69
N LYS A 475 14.93 2.08 14.10
CA LYS A 475 14.58 3.45 13.71
C LYS A 475 13.84 3.50 12.37
N HIS A 476 14.34 2.81 11.35
CA HIS A 476 13.80 2.85 10.00
C HIS A 476 12.70 1.82 9.74
N HIS A 477 12.78 0.66 10.38
CA HIS A 477 11.90 -0.50 10.18
C HIS A 477 11.50 -1.18 11.51
N PRO A 478 10.81 -0.47 12.43
CA PRO A 478 10.47 -0.97 13.78
C PRO A 478 9.51 -2.18 13.80
N SER A 479 8.88 -2.50 12.67
CA SER A 479 7.93 -3.61 12.55
C SER A 479 8.57 -4.96 12.22
N LEU A 480 9.88 -5.00 11.95
CA LEU A 480 10.57 -6.24 11.62
C LEU A 480 10.67 -7.13 12.86
N THR A 481 10.32 -8.40 12.68
CA THR A 481 10.53 -9.44 13.68
C THR A 481 12.00 -9.81 13.79
N GLU A 482 12.38 -10.45 14.90
CA GLU A 482 13.77 -10.88 15.09
C GLU A 482 14.21 -11.90 14.02
N ASP A 483 13.31 -12.77 13.57
CA ASP A 483 13.57 -13.75 12.51
C ASP A 483 13.82 -13.04 11.17
N GLU A 484 12.99 -12.04 10.81
CA GLU A 484 13.22 -11.24 9.60
C GLU A 484 14.54 -10.46 9.68
N LEU A 485 14.92 -9.97 10.85
CA LEU A 485 16.19 -9.24 11.04
C LEU A 485 17.42 -10.14 10.86
N GLN A 486 17.33 -11.44 11.13
CA GLN A 486 18.41 -12.39 10.88
C GLN A 486 18.68 -12.56 9.38
N ASP A 487 17.64 -12.52 8.54
CA ASP A 487 17.78 -12.61 7.09
C ASP A 487 18.29 -11.30 6.44
N ILE A 488 18.19 -10.18 7.16
CA ILE A 488 18.51 -8.83 6.68
C ILE A 488 19.93 -8.42 7.09
N VAL A 489 20.39 -8.85 8.26
CA VAL A 489 21.73 -8.59 8.79
C VAL A 489 22.35 -9.88 9.28
N PHE A 490 23.39 -10.32 8.60
CA PHE A 490 24.08 -11.56 8.92
C PHE A 490 25.57 -11.43 8.66
N SER A 491 26.36 -12.15 9.45
CA SER A 491 27.76 -12.36 9.16
C SER A 491 27.93 -13.40 8.07
N THR A 492 28.93 -13.19 7.22
CA THR A 492 29.37 -14.16 6.25
C THR A 492 30.89 -14.28 6.30
N LYS A 493 31.38 -15.47 5.95
CA LYS A 493 32.78 -15.72 5.66
C LYS A 493 32.90 -16.00 4.16
N PRO A 494 34.09 -15.86 3.56
CA PRO A 494 34.30 -16.32 2.20
C PRO A 494 33.87 -17.78 2.11
N ALA A 495 32.81 -18.03 1.33
CA ALA A 495 32.09 -19.29 1.38
C ALA A 495 32.93 -20.47 0.88
N THR A 496 32.37 -21.66 1.05
CA THR A 496 32.72 -22.89 0.35
C THR A 496 32.09 -22.86 -1.06
N GLU A 497 32.89 -22.71 -2.12
CA GLU A 497 32.35 -22.29 -3.43
C GLU A 497 32.26 -23.36 -4.52
N GLN A 498 32.04 -22.84 -5.73
CA GLN A 498 31.73 -23.46 -7.00
C GLN A 498 30.25 -23.79 -7.16
N LEU A 499 29.82 -23.72 -8.42
CA LEU A 499 28.66 -24.46 -8.87
C LEU A 499 28.84 -25.90 -8.40
N ASN A 500 27.86 -26.46 -7.72
CA ASN A 500 27.92 -27.84 -7.24
C ASN A 500 26.73 -28.60 -7.78
N PHE A 501 26.98 -29.87 -8.08
CA PHE A 501 25.98 -30.81 -8.52
C PHE A 501 25.90 -31.98 -7.56
N ILE A 502 24.70 -32.36 -7.15
CA ILE A 502 24.47 -33.59 -6.38
C ILE A 502 23.85 -34.61 -7.33
N ASN A 503 24.52 -35.76 -7.51
CA ASN A 503 24.10 -36.86 -8.40
C ASN A 503 23.84 -38.15 -7.63
N ASP A 504 22.83 -38.91 -8.06
CA ASP A 504 22.87 -40.37 -7.97
C ASP A 504 22.51 -40.94 -9.36
N GLU A 505 23.24 -41.97 -9.82
CA GLU A 505 22.99 -42.61 -11.12
C GLU A 505 21.62 -43.30 -11.18
N ASN A 506 20.93 -43.44 -10.04
CA ASN A 506 19.59 -44.03 -9.94
C ASN A 506 18.62 -43.17 -9.10
N ASN A 507 18.19 -42.00 -9.60
CA ASN A 507 17.10 -41.15 -9.02
C ASN A 507 17.13 -41.00 -7.48
N LEU A 508 17.51 -39.82 -6.96
CA LEU A 508 17.55 -39.51 -5.51
C LEU A 508 16.35 -40.09 -4.75
N ASN A 509 16.54 -41.26 -4.13
CA ASN A 509 15.50 -41.92 -3.35
C ASN A 509 15.64 -41.56 -1.86
N GLU A 510 14.68 -41.97 -1.03
CA GLU A 510 14.67 -41.63 0.40
C GLU A 510 15.89 -42.19 1.15
N ASN A 511 16.50 -43.30 0.70
CA ASN A 511 17.72 -43.85 1.28
C ASN A 511 18.97 -43.08 0.87
N ASP A 512 19.05 -42.55 -0.35
CA ASP A 512 20.18 -41.74 -0.83
C ASP A 512 20.19 -40.37 -0.13
N LEU A 513 19.00 -39.81 0.12
CA LEU A 513 18.80 -38.64 0.99
C LEU A 513 19.27 -38.89 2.41
N ASN A 514 19.08 -40.09 2.96
CA ASN A 514 19.59 -40.46 4.28
C ASN A 514 21.11 -40.69 4.30
N GLN A 515 21.72 -41.09 3.18
CA GLN A 515 23.19 -41.17 3.04
C GLN A 515 23.85 -39.79 2.87
N LEU A 516 23.18 -38.84 2.21
CA LEU A 516 23.58 -37.42 2.16
C LEU A 516 23.62 -36.75 3.55
N LEU A 517 22.95 -37.35 4.54
CA LEU A 517 22.77 -36.85 5.92
C LEU A 517 23.74 -37.46 6.94
N LEU A 518 24.75 -38.25 6.56
CA LEU A 518 25.68 -38.98 7.46
C LEU A 518 26.12 -38.17 8.69
N ILE A 519 25.36 -38.30 9.79
CA ILE A 519 25.81 -38.02 11.15
C ILE A 519 26.76 -39.18 11.50
N PRO A 520 27.97 -38.93 12.01
CA PRO A 520 28.96 -39.98 12.24
C PRO A 520 28.38 -41.12 13.08
N GLU A 521 28.55 -42.36 12.60
CA GLU A 521 28.25 -43.60 13.31
C GLU A 521 29.23 -43.82 14.48
N ASP A 522 29.25 -42.93 15.46
CA ASP A 522 29.97 -43.16 16.71
C ASP A 522 29.03 -42.94 17.90
N GLY A 523 28.32 -44.03 18.21
CA GLY A 523 28.01 -44.48 19.56
C GLY A 523 27.42 -43.47 20.55
N ASN A 524 26.09 -43.38 20.61
CA ASN A 524 25.33 -43.62 21.85
C ASN A 524 23.82 -43.60 21.57
N SER A 525 23.25 -44.79 21.41
CA SER A 525 21.80 -45.03 21.30
C SER A 525 21.05 -44.87 22.63
N SER A 526 21.54 -44.01 23.53
CA SER A 526 20.96 -43.78 24.86
C SER A 526 20.55 -42.31 25.08
N THR A 527 20.77 -41.45 24.10
CA THR A 527 20.44 -40.01 24.18
C THR A 527 19.09 -39.66 23.54
N ILE A 528 18.50 -40.59 22.79
CA ILE A 528 17.20 -40.41 22.12
C ILE A 528 16.05 -40.72 23.09
N ASP A 529 16.18 -41.73 23.94
CA ASP A 529 15.11 -42.15 24.86
C ASP A 529 14.91 -41.20 26.05
N PHE A 530 15.92 -40.38 26.42
CA PHE A 530 15.78 -39.41 27.52
C PHE A 530 15.13 -38.08 27.09
N LEU A 531 15.00 -37.83 25.78
CA LEU A 531 14.41 -36.60 25.23
C LEU A 531 12.90 -36.71 24.94
N GLU A 532 12.32 -37.91 25.00
CA GLU A 532 10.90 -38.12 24.66
C GLU A 532 9.93 -37.86 25.83
N GLU A 533 10.33 -38.09 27.09
CA GLU A 533 9.44 -37.86 28.25
C GLU A 533 9.27 -36.39 28.64
N THR A 534 10.22 -35.50 28.33
CA THR A 534 10.14 -34.06 28.67
C THR A 534 9.51 -33.20 27.57
N LYS A 535 9.37 -33.71 26.34
CA LYS A 535 8.73 -33.00 25.22
C LYS A 535 7.20 -33.10 25.25
N GLU A 536 6.62 -34.24 25.61
CA GLU A 536 5.16 -34.40 25.60
C GLU A 536 4.45 -33.48 26.61
N GLU A 537 5.07 -33.18 27.75
CA GLU A 537 4.45 -32.35 28.79
C GLU A 537 4.37 -30.87 28.36
N ASN A 538 5.43 -30.35 27.71
CA ASN A 538 5.44 -28.99 27.15
C ASN A 538 4.49 -28.86 25.96
N VAL A 539 4.42 -29.89 25.10
CA VAL A 539 3.48 -29.93 23.97
C VAL A 539 2.03 -30.03 24.46
N PHE A 540 1.78 -30.77 25.55
CA PHE A 540 0.46 -30.84 26.18
C PHE A 540 0.02 -29.50 26.78
N VAL A 541 0.91 -28.81 27.50
CA VAL A 541 0.61 -27.47 28.06
C VAL A 541 0.35 -26.47 26.95
N TYR A 542 1.17 -26.47 25.89
CA TYR A 542 0.97 -25.59 24.74
C TYR A 542 -0.36 -25.89 24.00
N ALA A 543 -0.64 -27.17 23.75
CA ALA A 543 -1.90 -27.58 23.15
C ALA A 543 -3.12 -27.20 24.01
N LYS A 544 -2.99 -27.25 25.34
CA LYS A 544 -4.06 -26.83 26.26
C LYS A 544 -4.31 -25.33 26.21
N ILE A 545 -3.26 -24.51 26.13
CA ILE A 545 -3.40 -23.06 25.94
C ILE A 545 -4.09 -22.73 24.60
N VAL A 546 -3.67 -23.41 23.52
CA VAL A 546 -4.28 -23.27 22.19
C VAL A 546 -5.73 -23.76 22.17
N PHE A 547 -6.02 -24.82 22.91
CA PHE A 547 -7.38 -25.34 23.12
C PHE A 547 -8.27 -24.34 23.87
N ASP A 548 -7.77 -23.72 24.95
CA ASP A 548 -8.50 -22.70 25.72
C ASP A 548 -8.76 -21.43 24.89
N GLN A 549 -7.91 -21.16 23.89
CA GLN A 549 -8.11 -20.12 22.86
C GLN A 549 -9.10 -20.51 21.76
N ARG A 550 -9.73 -21.69 21.84
CA ARG A 550 -10.72 -22.24 20.89
C ARG A 550 -10.19 -22.54 19.49
N ASP A 551 -8.87 -22.69 19.32
CA ASP A 551 -8.27 -23.16 18.06
C ASP A 551 -8.08 -24.68 18.09
N PHE A 552 -9.21 -25.38 17.92
CA PHE A 552 -9.29 -26.83 18.11
C PHE A 552 -8.52 -27.62 17.03
N MET A 553 -8.44 -27.11 15.80
CA MET A 553 -7.67 -27.76 14.73
C MET A 553 -6.18 -27.70 15.05
N LYS A 554 -5.69 -26.55 15.51
CA LYS A 554 -4.29 -26.38 15.89
C LYS A 554 -3.95 -27.16 17.15
N ALA A 555 -4.82 -27.18 18.16
CA ALA A 555 -4.65 -28.02 19.35
C ALA A 555 -4.56 -29.52 18.99
N GLN A 556 -5.44 -30.01 18.09
CA GLN A 556 -5.40 -31.37 17.57
C GLN A 556 -4.10 -31.67 16.81
N TYR A 557 -3.65 -30.74 15.98
CA TYR A 557 -2.41 -30.86 15.20
C TYR A 557 -1.17 -30.86 16.11
N ILE A 558 -1.13 -30.01 17.14
CA ILE A 558 -0.02 -29.97 18.11
C ILE A 558 0.07 -31.31 18.85
N LEU A 559 -1.06 -31.90 19.22
CA LEU A 559 -1.12 -33.18 19.92
C LEU A 559 -0.99 -34.40 19.00
N ARG A 560 -0.75 -34.23 17.70
CA ARG A 560 -0.84 -35.32 16.71
C ARG A 560 0.11 -36.48 16.98
N ASN A 561 1.30 -36.17 17.49
CA ASN A 561 2.38 -37.12 17.76
C ASN A 561 2.47 -37.50 19.25
N CYS A 562 1.59 -36.98 20.11
CA CYS A 562 1.59 -37.30 21.53
C CYS A 562 0.85 -38.60 21.81
N THR A 563 1.39 -39.39 22.73
CA THR A 563 0.94 -40.74 23.07
C THR A 563 0.43 -40.85 24.51
N SER A 564 0.68 -39.86 25.39
CA SER A 564 0.12 -39.89 26.75
C SER A 564 -1.41 -39.84 26.78
N ASN A 565 -2.00 -40.49 27.78
CA ASN A 565 -3.46 -40.54 27.97
C ASN A 565 -4.11 -39.15 28.10
N LYS A 566 -3.41 -38.16 28.68
CA LYS A 566 -3.90 -36.78 28.81
C LYS A 566 -3.91 -36.07 27.45
N SER A 567 -2.84 -36.21 26.69
CA SER A 567 -2.69 -35.64 25.34
C SER A 567 -3.66 -36.25 24.33
N LEU A 568 -3.88 -37.55 24.39
CA LEU A 568 -4.85 -38.24 23.55
C LEU A 568 -6.29 -37.79 23.84
N PHE A 569 -6.66 -37.64 25.12
CA PHE A 569 -7.99 -37.12 25.48
C PHE A 569 -8.24 -35.73 24.90
N LEU A 570 -7.30 -34.79 25.09
CA LEU A 570 -7.43 -33.43 24.58
C LEU A 570 -7.44 -33.38 23.04
N LYS A 571 -6.67 -34.24 22.37
CA LYS A 571 -6.66 -34.38 20.90
C LYS A 571 -8.02 -34.80 20.34
N TRP A 572 -8.61 -35.85 20.91
CA TRP A 572 -9.90 -36.38 20.45
C TRP A 572 -11.05 -35.41 20.77
N TYR A 573 -10.99 -34.74 21.93
CA TYR A 573 -11.97 -33.72 22.28
C TYR A 573 -11.87 -32.47 21.39
N SER A 574 -10.65 -32.07 21.02
CA SER A 574 -10.41 -31.02 20.02
C SER A 574 -10.94 -31.41 18.64
N CYS A 575 -10.75 -32.66 18.22
CA CYS A 575 -11.28 -33.17 16.95
C CYS A 575 -12.80 -33.10 16.89
N PHE A 576 -13.49 -33.45 17.98
CA PHE A 576 -14.95 -33.38 18.08
C PHE A 576 -15.44 -31.93 17.90
N LEU A 577 -14.83 -30.96 18.59
CA LEU A 577 -15.19 -29.54 18.48
C LEU A 577 -14.81 -28.92 17.13
N ASN A 578 -13.75 -29.41 16.49
CA ASN A 578 -13.33 -28.98 15.16
C ASN A 578 -14.30 -29.45 14.06
N ILE A 579 -14.89 -30.64 14.21
CA ILE A 579 -15.90 -31.14 13.27
C ILE A 579 -17.16 -30.27 13.31
N GLU A 580 -17.59 -29.80 14.50
CA GLU A 580 -18.67 -28.82 14.62
C GLU A 580 -18.32 -27.46 13.97
N LYS A 581 -17.04 -27.05 14.02
CA LYS A 581 -16.53 -25.79 13.40
C LYS A 581 -16.39 -25.87 11.88
N ALA A 582 -15.98 -27.02 11.33
CA ALA A 582 -15.75 -27.21 9.89
C ALA A 582 -17.06 -27.19 9.05
N GLU A 583 -18.18 -27.64 9.60
CA GLU A 583 -19.50 -27.51 8.95
C GLU A 583 -19.96 -26.03 8.82
N LEU A 584 -19.50 -25.17 9.74
CA LEU A 584 -19.83 -23.75 9.79
C LEU A 584 -19.00 -22.90 8.80
N GLU A 585 -17.68 -23.13 8.71
CA GLU A 585 -16.75 -22.37 7.88
C GLU A 585 -16.90 -22.68 6.38
N GLY A 586 -17.14 -23.94 6.01
CA GLY A 586 -17.32 -24.34 4.61
C GLY A 586 -18.54 -23.73 3.90
N THR A 587 -19.49 -23.14 4.64
CA THR A 587 -20.63 -22.40 4.07
C THR A 587 -20.28 -20.93 3.81
N ALA A 588 -19.52 -20.28 4.70
CA ALA A 588 -19.10 -18.88 4.55
C ALA A 588 -18.04 -18.71 3.44
N ASP A 589 -17.09 -19.65 3.34
CA ASP A 589 -16.04 -19.63 2.31
C ASP A 589 -16.60 -19.78 0.90
N LYS A 590 -17.62 -20.63 0.73
CA LYS A 590 -18.37 -20.71 -0.53
C LYS A 590 -19.06 -19.37 -0.86
N GLY A 591 -19.59 -18.68 0.15
CA GLY A 591 -20.15 -17.34 0.00
C GLY A 591 -19.11 -16.32 -0.52
N LEU A 592 -17.90 -16.35 0.04
CA LEU A 592 -16.78 -15.49 -0.39
C LEU A 592 -16.40 -15.70 -1.85
N ILE A 593 -16.33 -16.96 -2.29
CA ILE A 593 -16.03 -17.31 -3.69
C ILE A 593 -17.11 -16.75 -4.62
N TYR A 594 -18.40 -16.94 -4.30
CA TYR A 594 -19.48 -16.41 -5.12
C TYR A 594 -19.50 -14.87 -5.16
N ASN A 595 -19.13 -14.21 -4.07
CA ASN A 595 -19.05 -12.75 -4.02
C ASN A 595 -17.94 -12.22 -4.94
N LYS A 596 -16.75 -12.85 -4.90
CA LYS A 596 -15.63 -12.50 -5.81
C LYS A 596 -15.94 -12.76 -7.28
N LEU A 597 -16.75 -13.79 -7.57
CA LEU A 597 -17.24 -14.09 -8.93
C LEU A 597 -18.39 -13.16 -9.38
N GLY A 598 -18.76 -12.15 -8.59
CA GLY A 598 -19.81 -11.19 -8.90
C GLY A 598 -21.24 -11.69 -8.68
N ASN A 599 -21.42 -12.90 -8.14
CA ASN A 599 -22.75 -13.48 -7.89
C ASN A 599 -23.24 -13.16 -6.46
N LYS A 600 -23.56 -11.88 -6.23
CA LYS A 600 -23.96 -11.35 -4.91
C LYS A 600 -25.19 -12.04 -4.32
N SER A 601 -26.17 -12.41 -5.13
CA SER A 601 -27.39 -13.09 -4.67
C SER A 601 -27.11 -14.48 -4.06
N LYS A 602 -26.25 -15.28 -4.69
CA LYS A 602 -25.86 -16.60 -4.14
C LYS A 602 -24.95 -16.45 -2.92
N ALA A 603 -24.05 -15.47 -2.93
CA ALA A 603 -23.20 -15.16 -1.79
C ALA A 603 -24.03 -14.78 -0.55
N LEU A 604 -25.01 -13.89 -0.71
CA LEU A 604 -25.93 -13.45 0.33
C LEU A 604 -26.66 -14.63 1.01
N LYS A 605 -27.19 -15.57 0.22
CA LYS A 605 -27.88 -16.77 0.75
C LYS A 605 -26.94 -17.65 1.61
N LEU A 606 -25.68 -17.78 1.20
CA LEU A 606 -24.69 -18.58 1.92
C LEU A 606 -24.23 -17.88 3.21
N PHE A 607 -24.05 -16.56 3.19
CA PHE A 607 -23.75 -15.80 4.41
C PHE A 607 -24.91 -15.82 5.41
N ILE A 608 -26.15 -15.66 4.94
CA ILE A 608 -27.36 -15.80 5.78
C ILE A 608 -27.44 -17.21 6.38
N LYS A 609 -27.13 -18.24 5.60
CA LYS A 609 -27.04 -19.61 6.12
C LYS A 609 -25.96 -19.71 7.21
N SER A 610 -24.79 -19.12 7.02
CA SER A 610 -23.72 -19.12 8.03
C SER A 610 -24.15 -18.45 9.33
N VAL A 611 -24.72 -17.24 9.29
CA VAL A 611 -25.13 -16.52 10.51
C VAL A 611 -26.32 -17.16 11.22
N ASN A 612 -27.18 -17.90 10.51
CA ASN A 612 -28.28 -18.64 11.13
C ASN A 612 -27.84 -19.92 11.86
N VAL A 613 -26.71 -20.49 11.46
CA VAL A 613 -26.09 -21.63 12.15
C VAL A 613 -25.19 -21.11 13.28
N TYR A 614 -24.39 -20.06 13.05
CA TYR A 614 -23.58 -19.39 14.06
C TYR A 614 -23.75 -17.86 14.04
N GLN A 615 -24.58 -17.36 14.94
CA GLN A 615 -25.00 -15.95 14.99
C GLN A 615 -23.87 -14.97 15.29
N TYR A 616 -22.77 -15.43 15.89
CA TYR A 616 -21.64 -14.58 16.29
C TYR A 616 -20.54 -14.51 15.21
N ASN A 617 -20.78 -15.06 14.01
CA ASN A 617 -19.88 -14.89 12.86
C ASN A 617 -19.93 -13.45 12.31
N TRP A 618 -19.28 -12.50 12.98
CA TRP A 618 -19.29 -11.08 12.59
C TRP A 618 -18.74 -10.85 11.18
N THR A 619 -17.75 -11.63 10.74
CA THR A 619 -17.24 -11.56 9.37
C THR A 619 -18.32 -11.86 8.34
N ALA A 620 -19.15 -12.88 8.57
CA ALA A 620 -20.28 -13.16 7.66
C ALA A 620 -21.32 -12.04 7.66
N TRP A 621 -21.57 -11.39 8.82
CA TRP A 621 -22.41 -10.20 8.89
C TRP A 621 -21.86 -9.03 8.06
N LEU A 622 -20.57 -8.71 8.18
CA LEU A 622 -19.93 -7.68 7.34
C LEU A 622 -19.97 -8.02 5.84
N MET A 623 -19.83 -9.30 5.48
CA MET A 623 -19.94 -9.71 4.07
C MET A 623 -21.37 -9.59 3.51
N ILE A 624 -22.40 -9.73 4.36
CA ILE A 624 -23.79 -9.47 3.98
C ILE A 624 -23.93 -8.00 3.55
N GLU A 625 -23.31 -7.06 4.27
CA GLU A 625 -23.35 -5.63 3.94
C GLU A 625 -22.88 -5.33 2.50
N GLY A 626 -21.79 -5.95 2.06
CA GLY A 626 -21.23 -5.78 0.71
C GLY A 626 -22.01 -6.47 -0.42
N CYS A 627 -22.88 -7.42 -0.06
CA CYS A 627 -23.75 -8.10 -1.01
C CYS A 627 -25.04 -7.31 -1.30
N ILE A 628 -25.47 -6.44 -0.37
CA ILE A 628 -26.73 -5.69 -0.48
C ILE A 628 -26.50 -4.44 -1.35
N GLY A 629 -27.29 -4.28 -2.41
CA GLY A 629 -27.29 -3.07 -3.26
C GLY A 629 -27.94 -1.85 -2.59
N SER A 630 -27.89 -0.68 -3.24
CA SER A 630 -28.63 0.52 -2.80
C SER A 630 -30.15 0.37 -2.90
N GLU A 631 -30.63 -0.59 -3.69
CA GLU A 631 -32.07 -0.85 -3.95
C GLU A 631 -32.57 -2.17 -3.33
N GLU A 632 -31.69 -3.00 -2.74
CA GLU A 632 -32.06 -4.28 -2.15
C GLU A 632 -32.37 -4.13 -0.65
N ASN A 633 -33.57 -4.54 -0.27
CA ASN A 633 -34.26 -4.12 0.94
C ASN A 633 -33.66 -4.75 2.22
N PRO A 634 -33.30 -3.97 3.27
CA PRO A 634 -32.94 -4.48 4.60
C PRO A 634 -33.96 -5.46 5.21
N VAL A 635 -35.21 -5.41 4.71
CA VAL A 635 -36.28 -6.37 4.98
C VAL A 635 -35.85 -7.82 4.76
N TYR A 636 -35.03 -8.12 3.75
CA TYR A 636 -34.55 -9.48 3.49
C TYR A 636 -33.67 -10.03 4.62
N ILE A 637 -32.91 -9.17 5.31
CA ILE A 637 -32.14 -9.58 6.49
C ILE A 637 -33.10 -9.83 7.66
N TYR A 638 -34.08 -8.94 7.86
CA TYR A 638 -35.07 -9.07 8.93
C TYR A 638 -35.85 -10.39 8.84
N GLU A 639 -36.31 -10.79 7.66
CA GLU A 639 -37.12 -11.98 7.42
C GLU A 639 -36.32 -13.29 7.54
N TYR A 640 -35.09 -13.32 7.01
CA TYR A 640 -34.34 -14.57 6.83
C TYR A 640 -33.27 -14.82 7.90
N THR A 641 -33.13 -13.95 8.91
CA THR A 641 -32.17 -14.14 10.01
C THR A 641 -32.85 -14.26 11.38
N LYS A 642 -32.36 -15.18 12.21
CA LYS A 642 -32.86 -15.38 13.58
C LYS A 642 -32.63 -14.14 14.46
N ASN A 643 -33.63 -13.78 15.27
CA ASN A 643 -33.49 -12.69 16.25
C ASN A 643 -32.42 -13.03 17.28
N SER A 644 -31.44 -12.14 17.42
CA SER A 644 -30.28 -12.29 18.30
C SER A 644 -29.66 -10.92 18.56
N ILE A 645 -28.85 -10.82 19.62
CA ILE A 645 -28.09 -9.60 19.93
C ILE A 645 -27.16 -9.23 18.77
N ALA A 646 -26.56 -10.22 18.10
CA ALA A 646 -25.69 -10.00 16.95
C ALA A 646 -26.46 -9.40 15.75
N LYS A 647 -27.71 -9.86 15.52
CA LYS A 647 -28.62 -9.23 14.54
C LYS A 647 -28.92 -7.79 14.92
N THR A 648 -29.28 -7.51 16.17
CA THR A 648 -29.54 -6.13 16.67
C THR A 648 -28.33 -5.21 16.46
N ALA A 649 -27.12 -5.69 16.78
CA ALA A 649 -25.87 -4.97 16.56
C ALA A 649 -25.59 -4.71 15.07
N PHE A 650 -25.81 -5.71 14.22
CA PHE A 650 -25.66 -5.56 12.78
C PHE A 650 -26.66 -4.59 12.18
N MET A 651 -27.93 -4.64 12.59
CA MET A 651 -28.97 -3.72 12.10
C MET A 651 -28.66 -2.28 12.50
N ALA A 652 -28.18 -2.03 13.73
CA ALA A 652 -27.75 -0.70 14.16
C ALA A 652 -26.56 -0.18 13.31
N HIS A 653 -25.56 -1.03 13.04
CA HIS A 653 -24.45 -0.71 12.13
C HIS A 653 -24.93 -0.40 10.70
N LEU A 654 -25.81 -1.25 10.16
CA LEU A 654 -26.36 -1.13 8.81
C LEU A 654 -27.13 0.18 8.62
N SER A 655 -27.96 0.57 9.59
CA SER A 655 -28.75 1.81 9.54
C SER A 655 -27.87 3.07 9.42
N LEU A 656 -26.70 3.08 10.07
CA LEU A 656 -25.74 4.18 9.95
C LEU A 656 -25.04 4.20 8.59
N GLN A 657 -24.70 3.03 8.04
CA GLN A 657 -24.04 2.90 6.74
C GLN A 657 -24.95 3.25 5.57
N PHE A 658 -26.23 2.87 5.65
CA PHE A 658 -27.24 3.25 4.65
C PHE A 658 -27.75 4.67 4.83
N GLN A 659 -27.35 5.35 5.91
CA GLN A 659 -27.88 6.66 6.31
C GLN A 659 -29.42 6.68 6.36
N SER A 660 -30.05 5.51 6.56
CA SER A 660 -31.51 5.35 6.55
C SER A 660 -32.18 6.13 7.67
N VAL A 661 -31.45 6.36 8.77
CA VAL A 661 -31.83 7.23 9.90
C VAL A 661 -32.24 8.65 9.46
N PHE A 662 -31.77 9.11 8.29
CA PHE A 662 -31.95 10.46 7.76
C PHE A 662 -32.91 10.53 6.57
N ASN A 663 -33.69 9.47 6.30
CA ASN A 663 -34.62 9.43 5.15
C ASN A 663 -36.10 9.65 5.55
N GLY A 664 -36.36 10.22 6.73
CA GLY A 664 -37.68 10.75 7.14
C GLY A 664 -38.85 9.75 7.29
N LEU A 665 -38.65 8.44 7.05
CA LEU A 665 -39.69 7.41 7.10
C LEU A 665 -39.31 6.31 8.10
N ASP A 666 -40.01 6.22 9.25
CA ASP A 666 -40.04 5.15 10.29
C ASP A 666 -38.71 4.53 10.81
N SER A 667 -37.57 4.81 10.18
CA SER A 667 -36.29 4.11 10.32
C SER A 667 -35.34 4.77 11.32
N GLY A 668 -35.57 6.05 11.65
CA GLY A 668 -34.90 6.72 12.78
C GLY A 668 -35.31 6.14 14.14
N ASN A 669 -36.53 5.58 14.25
CA ASN A 669 -37.00 4.89 15.45
C ASN A 669 -36.30 3.53 15.61
N GLU A 670 -36.09 2.77 14.53
CA GLU A 670 -35.43 1.46 14.58
C GLU A 670 -33.98 1.53 15.05
N PHE A 671 -33.19 2.53 14.60
CA PHE A 671 -31.81 2.69 15.09
C PHE A 671 -31.80 3.00 16.59
N SER A 672 -32.66 3.93 17.03
CA SER A 672 -32.74 4.35 18.42
C SER A 672 -33.17 3.20 19.34
N GLU A 673 -34.13 2.38 18.92
CA GLU A 673 -34.56 1.17 19.63
C GLU A 673 -33.44 0.11 19.70
N ASN A 674 -32.80 -0.20 18.57
CA ASN A 674 -31.70 -1.17 18.53
C ASN A 674 -30.51 -0.71 19.40
N LEU A 675 -30.16 0.59 19.36
CA LEU A 675 -29.11 1.16 20.19
C LEU A 675 -29.47 1.12 21.68
N TYR A 676 -30.72 1.43 22.04
CA TYR A 676 -31.21 1.32 23.42
C TYR A 676 -31.12 -0.12 23.94
N HIS A 677 -31.54 -1.10 23.12
CA HIS A 677 -31.40 -2.52 23.45
C HIS A 677 -29.93 -2.92 23.65
N LEU A 678 -29.01 -2.48 22.80
CA LEU A 678 -27.59 -2.77 22.93
C LEU A 678 -26.98 -2.13 24.19
N LYS A 679 -27.33 -0.88 24.49
CA LYS A 679 -26.87 -0.17 25.69
C LYS A 679 -27.34 -0.82 26.99
N THR A 680 -28.51 -1.46 26.98
CA THR A 680 -29.04 -2.18 28.14
C THR A 680 -28.12 -3.34 28.57
N PHE A 681 -27.45 -3.99 27.61
CA PHE A 681 -26.55 -5.11 27.87
C PHE A 681 -25.06 -4.74 27.83
N PHE A 682 -24.68 -3.73 27.05
CA PHE A 682 -23.29 -3.39 26.71
C PHE A 682 -23.04 -1.88 26.74
N SER A 683 -23.39 -1.20 27.84
CA SER A 683 -23.23 0.26 28.00
C SER A 683 -21.80 0.76 27.78
N ASP A 684 -20.81 -0.01 28.25
CA ASP A 684 -19.40 0.38 28.27
C ASP A 684 -18.60 -0.20 27.08
N SER A 685 -19.30 -0.83 26.12
CA SER A 685 -18.66 -1.42 24.96
C SER A 685 -18.19 -0.33 23.99
N PRO A 686 -16.88 -0.28 23.64
CA PRO A 686 -16.36 0.68 22.67
C PRO A 686 -17.05 0.65 21.31
N PHE A 687 -17.60 -0.52 20.93
CA PHE A 687 -18.35 -0.67 19.69
C PHE A 687 -19.72 0.02 19.77
N VAL A 688 -20.48 -0.17 20.85
CA VAL A 688 -21.81 0.44 21.03
C VAL A 688 -21.69 1.96 21.18
N MET A 689 -20.72 2.41 21.97
CA MET A 689 -20.39 3.83 22.11
C MET A 689 -19.94 4.42 20.77
N GLY A 690 -19.19 3.66 19.96
CA GLY A 690 -18.77 4.08 18.63
C GLY A 690 -19.90 4.21 17.61
N LEU A 691 -20.91 3.33 17.64
CA LEU A 691 -22.13 3.47 16.83
C LEU A 691 -22.88 4.76 17.20
N GLU A 692 -22.98 5.06 18.49
CA GLU A 692 -23.59 6.30 18.98
C GLU A 692 -22.76 7.54 18.58
N THR A 693 -21.43 7.48 18.66
CA THR A 693 -20.54 8.53 18.15
C THR A 693 -20.78 8.80 16.67
N LEU A 694 -20.88 7.76 15.84
CA LEU A 694 -21.16 7.90 14.41
C LEU A 694 -22.53 8.53 14.13
N TYR A 695 -23.55 8.19 14.93
CA TYR A 695 -24.85 8.84 14.88
C TYR A 695 -24.73 10.35 15.16
N TYR A 696 -24.10 10.73 16.29
CA TYR A 696 -23.89 12.13 16.66
C TYR A 696 -23.04 12.90 15.63
N TYR A 697 -22.03 12.25 15.07
CA TYR A 697 -21.21 12.79 13.98
C TYR A 697 -22.05 13.08 12.72
N ASN A 698 -22.95 12.17 12.35
CA ASN A 698 -23.79 12.32 11.16
C ASN A 698 -24.89 13.40 11.33
N ILE A 699 -25.47 13.56 12.53
CA ILE A 699 -26.37 14.68 12.86
C ILE A 699 -25.62 15.99 13.16
N ARG A 700 -24.28 15.98 13.17
CA ARG A 700 -23.37 17.12 13.43
C ARG A 700 -23.38 17.66 14.87
N GLU A 701 -23.81 16.87 15.84
CA GLU A 701 -23.62 17.18 17.26
C GLU A 701 -22.21 16.77 17.71
N PHE A 702 -21.21 17.50 17.22
CA PHE A 702 -19.79 17.17 17.40
C PHE A 702 -19.35 17.12 18.86
N GLU A 703 -19.92 17.95 19.73
CA GLU A 703 -19.61 17.95 21.16
C GLU A 703 -20.00 16.64 21.85
N LYS A 704 -21.20 16.12 21.57
CA LYS A 704 -21.64 14.85 22.15
C LYS A 704 -20.82 13.69 21.60
N ALA A 705 -20.51 13.71 20.30
CA ALA A 705 -19.68 12.70 19.66
C ALA A 705 -18.26 12.64 20.26
N GLU A 706 -17.64 13.81 20.48
CA GLU A 706 -16.31 13.96 21.07
C GLU A 706 -16.27 13.47 22.52
N ASN A 707 -17.25 13.87 23.35
CA ASN A 707 -17.35 13.41 24.74
C ASN A 707 -17.44 11.88 24.84
N LEU A 708 -18.17 11.24 23.91
CA LEU A 708 -18.24 9.79 23.83
C LEU A 708 -16.90 9.18 23.41
N LEU A 709 -16.19 9.75 22.43
CA LEU A 709 -14.86 9.29 22.04
C LEU A 709 -13.83 9.42 23.18
N GLU A 710 -13.85 10.54 23.92
CA GLU A 710 -13.02 10.71 25.11
C GLU A 710 -13.32 9.63 26.16
N SER A 711 -14.60 9.30 26.38
CA SER A 711 -14.97 8.23 27.30
C SER A 711 -14.52 6.85 26.83
N ILE A 712 -14.55 6.56 25.51
CA ILE A 712 -13.98 5.33 24.93
C ILE A 712 -12.48 5.23 25.25
N TYR A 713 -11.74 6.32 25.13
CA TYR A 713 -10.30 6.34 25.44
C TYR A 713 -10.02 6.22 26.94
N ARG A 714 -10.92 6.68 27.81
CA ARG A 714 -10.80 6.47 29.27
C ARG A 714 -10.98 5.01 29.65
N ILE A 715 -11.93 4.32 29.00
CA ILE A 715 -12.18 2.89 29.23
C ILE A 715 -11.06 2.04 28.61
N ASN A 716 -10.65 2.36 27.38
CA ASN A 716 -9.58 1.66 26.67
C ASN A 716 -8.61 2.67 26.02
N PRO A 717 -7.48 2.98 26.70
CA PRO A 717 -6.47 3.92 26.20
C PRO A 717 -5.80 3.51 24.89
N TYR A 718 -5.85 2.23 24.52
CA TYR A 718 -5.19 1.70 23.31
C TYR A 718 -6.18 1.45 22.16
N ASN A 719 -7.42 1.92 22.26
CA ASN A 719 -8.42 1.75 21.20
C ASN A 719 -8.16 2.70 20.02
N PHE A 720 -8.04 2.13 18.82
CA PHE A 720 -7.89 2.86 17.55
C PHE A 720 -9.18 2.96 16.73
N SER A 721 -10.25 2.28 17.15
CA SER A 721 -11.55 2.36 16.49
C SER A 721 -12.10 3.79 16.56
N PHE A 722 -12.58 4.30 15.43
CA PHE A 722 -13.19 5.64 15.28
C PHE A 722 -12.23 6.83 15.50
N VAL A 723 -10.92 6.59 15.56
CA VAL A 723 -9.92 7.65 15.72
C VAL A 723 -9.82 8.55 14.49
N ASP A 724 -10.06 8.01 13.30
CA ASP A 724 -10.23 8.76 12.06
C ASP A 724 -11.44 9.71 12.14
N THR A 725 -12.57 9.23 12.67
CA THR A 725 -13.77 10.03 12.91
C THR A 725 -13.50 11.13 13.94
N HIS A 726 -12.77 10.84 15.02
CA HIS A 726 -12.35 11.84 16.00
C HIS A 726 -11.50 12.94 15.35
N SER A 727 -10.53 12.57 14.51
CA SER A 727 -9.70 13.54 13.81
C SER A 727 -10.50 14.43 12.85
N ASN A 728 -11.51 13.87 12.17
CA ASN A 728 -12.40 14.63 11.30
C ASN A 728 -13.27 15.62 12.09
N ILE A 729 -13.73 15.24 13.29
CA ILE A 729 -14.49 16.13 14.19
C ILE A 729 -13.62 17.32 14.61
N LEU A 730 -12.42 17.04 15.13
CA LEU A 730 -11.50 18.08 15.58
C LEU A 730 -11.08 19.01 14.42
N TYR A 731 -10.90 18.43 13.22
CA TYR A 731 -10.63 19.19 12.01
C TYR A 731 -11.76 20.18 11.67
N VAL A 732 -13.01 19.71 11.65
CA VAL A 732 -14.17 20.56 11.32
C VAL A 732 -14.41 21.63 12.40
N ARG A 733 -14.11 21.33 13.66
CA ARG A 733 -14.21 22.30 14.77
C ARG A 733 -13.08 23.33 14.79
N GLY A 734 -11.97 23.08 14.10
CA GLY A 734 -10.79 23.93 14.15
C GLY A 734 -9.97 23.82 15.44
N ASP A 735 -10.09 22.72 16.19
CA ASP A 735 -9.35 22.51 17.45
C ASP A 735 -7.98 21.87 17.17
N ASP A 736 -7.00 22.70 16.88
CA ASP A 736 -5.63 22.28 16.55
C ASP A 736 -4.90 21.66 17.76
N GLU A 737 -5.16 22.14 18.97
CA GLU A 737 -4.49 21.66 20.17
C GLU A 737 -4.86 20.19 20.43
N LYS A 738 -6.16 19.88 20.46
CA LYS A 738 -6.62 18.50 20.64
C LYS A 738 -6.24 17.60 19.48
N LEU A 739 -6.25 18.11 18.24
CA LEU A 739 -5.86 17.33 17.07
C LEU A 739 -4.37 16.96 17.11
N SER A 740 -3.50 17.88 17.53
CA SER A 740 -2.08 17.64 17.74
C SER A 740 -1.84 16.60 18.84
N GLN A 741 -2.55 16.70 19.97
CA GLN A 741 -2.49 15.72 21.06
C GLN A 741 -2.92 14.32 20.58
N LEU A 742 -4.01 14.24 19.80
CA LEU A 742 -4.49 13.00 19.22
C LEU A 742 -3.47 12.40 18.23
N ALA A 743 -2.91 13.22 17.34
CA ALA A 743 -1.89 12.78 16.38
C ALA A 743 -0.63 12.24 17.06
N LYS A 744 -0.15 12.94 18.10
CA LYS A 744 0.98 12.50 18.92
C LYS A 744 0.68 11.16 19.60
N ARG A 745 -0.46 11.05 20.27
CA ARG A 745 -0.89 9.81 20.94
C ARG A 745 -0.96 8.63 19.96
N CYS A 746 -1.55 8.83 18.78
CA CYS A 746 -1.66 7.76 17.79
C CYS A 746 -0.28 7.36 17.26
N SER A 747 0.61 8.33 17.01
CA SER A 747 1.97 8.09 16.54
C SER A 747 2.85 7.37 17.56
N GLU A 748 2.68 7.64 18.85
CA GLU A 748 3.43 6.98 19.94
C GLU A 748 3.01 5.51 20.11
N HIS A 749 1.72 5.22 19.95
CA HIS A 749 1.20 3.87 20.14
C HIS A 749 1.32 2.98 18.89
N ASN A 750 0.96 3.46 17.70
CA ASN A 750 1.11 2.68 16.47
C ASN A 750 1.17 3.56 15.22
N LYS A 751 2.38 3.87 14.78
CA LYS A 751 2.64 4.71 13.59
C LYS A 751 2.15 4.10 12.27
N ASN A 752 2.10 2.77 12.17
CA ASN A 752 1.88 2.05 10.89
C ASN A 752 0.43 1.58 10.70
N ARG A 753 -0.53 2.26 11.34
CA ARG A 753 -1.96 2.05 11.13
C ARG A 753 -2.53 3.05 10.12
N PRO A 754 -3.43 2.63 9.20
CA PRO A 754 -4.05 3.54 8.24
C PRO A 754 -4.84 4.66 8.94
N GLU A 755 -5.49 4.37 10.08
CA GLU A 755 -6.22 5.35 10.89
C GLU A 755 -5.27 6.40 11.48
N THR A 756 -4.09 6.00 11.96
CA THR A 756 -3.07 6.92 12.47
C THR A 756 -2.51 7.83 11.39
N CYS A 757 -2.24 7.27 10.21
CA CYS A 757 -1.83 8.05 9.05
C CYS A 757 -2.91 9.07 8.64
N CYS A 758 -4.20 8.70 8.73
CA CYS A 758 -5.32 9.61 8.50
C CYS A 758 -5.34 10.78 9.49
N VAL A 759 -5.15 10.52 10.79
CA VAL A 759 -5.10 11.57 11.82
C VAL A 759 -3.94 12.53 11.59
N ILE A 760 -2.76 12.01 11.30
CA ILE A 760 -1.57 12.83 11.03
C ILE A 760 -1.76 13.64 9.74
N GLY A 761 -2.39 13.06 8.71
CA GLY A 761 -2.77 13.78 7.50
C GLY A 761 -3.69 14.97 7.80
N ASN A 762 -4.76 14.74 8.57
CA ASN A 762 -5.68 15.80 9.00
C ASN A 762 -4.98 16.89 9.84
N TYR A 763 -4.04 16.51 10.71
CA TYR A 763 -3.22 17.47 11.47
C TYR A 763 -2.39 18.36 10.53
N TYR A 764 -1.66 17.79 9.57
CA TYR A 764 -0.89 18.59 8.61
C TYR A 764 -1.77 19.42 7.67
N SER A 765 -2.96 18.93 7.33
CA SER A 765 -3.95 19.69 6.57
C SER A 765 -4.40 20.94 7.34
N MET A 766 -4.65 20.82 8.64
CA MET A 766 -4.98 21.95 9.53
C MET A 766 -3.84 22.99 9.58
N GLN A 767 -2.59 22.54 9.59
CA GLN A 767 -1.41 23.40 9.55
C GLN A 767 -1.15 24.04 8.17
N SER A 768 -2.03 23.82 7.19
CA SER A 768 -1.84 24.24 5.79
C SER A 768 -0.60 23.63 5.11
N GLU A 769 -0.05 22.53 5.66
CA GLU A 769 1.05 21.77 5.07
C GLU A 769 0.51 20.67 4.14
N HIS A 770 -0.15 21.10 3.07
CA HIS A 770 -0.90 20.27 2.12
C HIS A 770 -0.08 19.11 1.52
N GLU A 771 1.20 19.34 1.19
CA GLU A 771 2.08 18.30 0.63
C GLU A 771 2.38 17.16 1.63
N LYS A 772 2.57 17.50 2.91
CA LYS A 772 2.78 16.48 3.96
C LYS A 772 1.49 15.74 4.24
N SER A 773 0.35 16.44 4.26
CA SER A 773 -0.99 15.84 4.36
C SER A 773 -1.20 14.76 3.29
N VAL A 774 -0.95 15.09 2.01
CA VAL A 774 -1.00 14.12 0.89
C VAL A 774 -0.10 12.92 1.13
N LEU A 775 1.15 13.13 1.56
CA LEU A 775 2.09 12.04 1.82
C LEU A 775 1.56 11.05 2.87
N TYR A 776 0.94 11.55 3.94
CA TYR A 776 0.38 10.69 4.99
C TYR A 776 -0.92 9.99 4.55
N PHE A 777 -1.77 10.64 3.77
CA PHE A 777 -2.92 9.97 3.16
C PHE A 777 -2.49 8.89 2.15
N GLU A 778 -1.48 9.13 1.32
CA GLU A 778 -0.93 8.11 0.42
C GLU A 778 -0.30 6.93 1.19
N ARG A 779 0.32 7.20 2.35
CA ARG A 779 0.78 6.12 3.26
C ARG A 779 -0.39 5.31 3.80
N ALA A 780 -1.49 5.96 4.23
CA ALA A 780 -2.68 5.24 4.67
C ALA A 780 -3.25 4.34 3.55
N LEU A 781 -3.25 4.81 2.31
CA LEU A 781 -3.72 4.06 1.14
C LEU A 781 -2.77 2.93 0.71
N LYS A 782 -1.45 3.06 0.95
CA LYS A 782 -0.50 1.96 0.78
C LYS A 782 -0.75 0.82 1.77
N LEU A 783 -1.17 1.17 2.99
CA LEU A 783 -1.51 0.19 4.04
C LEU A 783 -2.88 -0.45 3.78
N ASN A 784 -3.88 0.34 3.39
CA ASN A 784 -5.19 -0.14 3.01
C ASN A 784 -5.72 0.59 1.76
N PRO A 785 -5.59 -0.04 0.56
CA PRO A 785 -6.07 0.55 -0.69
C PRO A 785 -7.60 0.75 -0.75
N GLU A 786 -8.36 -0.02 0.03
CA GLU A 786 -9.82 0.00 0.07
C GLU A 786 -10.37 1.05 1.05
N TYR A 787 -9.51 1.87 1.67
CA TYR A 787 -9.93 2.88 2.65
C TYR A 787 -10.53 4.12 1.98
N TYR A 788 -11.83 4.04 1.65
CA TYR A 788 -12.54 5.06 0.87
C TYR A 788 -12.54 6.46 1.55
N THR A 789 -12.60 6.54 2.87
CA THR A 789 -12.62 7.82 3.61
C THR A 789 -11.35 8.64 3.34
N VAL A 790 -10.19 7.98 3.24
CA VAL A 790 -8.91 8.62 2.91
C VAL A 790 -8.89 9.10 1.47
N TRP A 791 -9.46 8.35 0.52
CA TRP A 791 -9.62 8.82 -0.85
C TRP A 791 -10.45 10.10 -0.94
N THR A 792 -11.51 10.23 -0.13
CA THR A 792 -12.31 11.45 -0.03
C THR A 792 -11.51 12.61 0.56
N LEU A 793 -10.74 12.39 1.64
CA LEU A 793 -9.87 13.41 2.24
C LEU A 793 -8.76 13.88 1.30
N LEU A 794 -8.13 12.94 0.59
CA LEU A 794 -7.13 13.23 -0.44
C LEU A 794 -7.71 14.07 -1.58
N GLY A 795 -8.97 13.83 -1.94
CA GLY A 795 -9.70 14.67 -2.89
C GLY A 795 -9.81 16.12 -2.42
N HIS A 796 -10.18 16.36 -1.15
CA HIS A 796 -10.25 17.70 -0.58
C HIS A 796 -8.88 18.39 -0.56
N GLU A 797 -7.84 17.64 -0.22
CA GLU A 797 -6.46 18.13 -0.19
C GLU A 797 -5.99 18.56 -1.59
N TYR A 798 -6.28 17.78 -2.62
CA TYR A 798 -5.98 18.16 -4.01
C TYR A 798 -6.77 19.38 -4.49
N ILE A 799 -8.00 19.60 -4.02
CA ILE A 799 -8.75 20.85 -4.29
C ILE A 799 -8.02 22.04 -3.65
N ASN A 800 -7.59 21.92 -2.39
CA ASN A 800 -6.86 22.98 -1.69
C ASN A 800 -5.55 23.34 -2.42
N MET A 801 -4.85 22.33 -2.96
CA MET A 801 -3.68 22.50 -3.83
C MET A 801 -4.00 22.98 -5.26
N LYS A 802 -5.27 23.22 -5.59
CA LYS A 802 -5.77 23.59 -6.93
C LYS A 802 -5.50 22.55 -8.03
N ASN A 803 -5.27 21.29 -7.66
CA ASN A 803 -5.08 20.19 -8.59
C ASN A 803 -6.39 19.41 -8.82
N THR A 804 -7.27 20.00 -9.64
CA THR A 804 -8.59 19.44 -9.95
C THR A 804 -8.53 18.07 -10.63
N SER A 805 -7.50 17.81 -11.44
CA SER A 805 -7.34 16.55 -12.17
C SER A 805 -7.13 15.34 -11.23
N ARG A 806 -6.25 15.49 -10.24
CA ARG A 806 -5.99 14.45 -9.22
C ARG A 806 -7.15 14.33 -8.25
N ALA A 807 -7.81 15.44 -7.89
CA ALA A 807 -9.01 15.44 -7.06
C ALA A 807 -10.14 14.58 -7.68
N ILE A 808 -10.45 14.77 -8.96
CA ILE A 808 -11.48 13.98 -9.66
C ILE A 808 -11.16 12.48 -9.62
N ASN A 809 -9.90 12.10 -9.84
CA ASN A 809 -9.48 10.71 -9.79
C ASN A 809 -9.61 10.12 -8.37
N ALA A 810 -9.23 10.88 -7.35
CA ALA A 810 -9.36 10.46 -5.95
C ALA A 810 -10.83 10.23 -5.57
N TYR A 811 -11.73 11.16 -5.88
CA TYR A 811 -13.15 10.99 -5.58
C TYR A 811 -13.81 9.88 -6.40
N ARG A 812 -13.46 9.70 -7.69
CA ARG A 812 -13.95 8.58 -8.49
C ARG A 812 -13.56 7.23 -7.88
N ARG A 813 -12.35 7.13 -7.33
CA ARG A 813 -11.90 5.95 -6.58
C ARG A 813 -12.70 5.76 -5.30
N ALA A 814 -12.90 6.81 -4.50
CA ALA A 814 -13.74 6.76 -3.30
C ALA A 814 -15.15 6.22 -3.60
N VAL A 815 -15.82 6.78 -4.63
CA VAL A 815 -17.15 6.35 -5.08
C VAL A 815 -17.15 4.90 -5.59
N SER A 816 -16.10 4.47 -6.30
CA SER A 816 -16.01 3.09 -6.80
C SER A 816 -15.90 2.06 -5.67
N LEU A 817 -15.28 2.44 -4.55
CA LEU A 817 -15.13 1.61 -3.35
C LEU A 817 -16.40 1.63 -2.51
N ASN A 818 -16.97 2.81 -2.28
CA ASN A 818 -18.22 2.97 -1.54
C ASN A 818 -19.15 3.98 -2.25
N GLN A 819 -20.17 3.44 -2.93
CA GLN A 819 -21.18 4.26 -3.62
C GLN A 819 -22.14 4.98 -2.65
N ARG A 820 -22.16 4.59 -1.37
CA ARG A 820 -23.03 5.14 -0.33
C ARG A 820 -22.40 6.35 0.39
N ASP A 821 -21.13 6.69 0.12
CA ASP A 821 -20.51 7.88 0.70
C ASP A 821 -20.91 9.15 -0.07
N TYR A 822 -21.89 9.90 0.44
CA TYR A 822 -22.35 11.15 -0.17
C TYR A 822 -21.24 12.22 -0.24
N LYS A 823 -20.22 12.16 0.63
CA LYS A 823 -19.15 13.18 0.70
C LYS A 823 -18.30 13.17 -0.57
N ALA A 824 -17.99 11.98 -1.10
CA ALA A 824 -17.25 11.83 -2.33
C ALA A 824 -18.05 12.32 -3.55
N TRP A 825 -19.36 12.05 -3.59
CA TRP A 825 -20.26 12.57 -4.62
C TRP A 825 -20.38 14.10 -4.57
N TYR A 826 -20.53 14.65 -3.37
CA TYR A 826 -20.56 16.09 -3.16
C TYR A 826 -19.23 16.76 -3.56
N GLY A 827 -18.08 16.16 -3.19
CA GLY A 827 -16.75 16.62 -3.60
C GLY A 827 -16.53 16.62 -5.11
N LEU A 828 -17.06 15.60 -5.83
CA LEU A 828 -17.08 15.61 -7.30
C LEU A 828 -17.90 16.77 -7.84
N GLY A 829 -19.11 17.00 -7.32
CA GLY A 829 -19.97 18.11 -7.71
C GLY A 829 -19.24 19.46 -7.61
N LEU A 830 -18.67 19.76 -6.43
CA LEU A 830 -17.88 20.96 -6.20
C LEU A 830 -16.68 21.08 -7.14
N THR A 831 -15.97 19.97 -7.42
CA THR A 831 -14.82 19.99 -8.34
C THR A 831 -15.22 20.34 -9.77
N TYR A 832 -16.36 19.82 -10.25
CA TYR A 832 -16.87 20.15 -11.59
C TYR A 832 -17.48 21.56 -11.66
N GLU A 833 -18.03 22.06 -10.55
CA GLU A 833 -18.44 23.46 -10.42
C GLU A 833 -17.24 24.41 -10.53
N LEU A 834 -16.11 24.11 -9.87
CA LEU A 834 -14.85 24.85 -10.02
C LEU A 834 -14.33 24.85 -11.46
N LEU A 835 -14.55 23.76 -12.20
CA LEU A 835 -14.22 23.65 -13.63
C LEU A 835 -15.23 24.34 -14.56
N LYS A 836 -16.27 24.98 -14.01
CA LYS A 836 -17.37 25.64 -14.74
C LYS A 836 -18.13 24.68 -15.67
N LEU A 837 -18.32 23.44 -15.23
CA LEU A 837 -19.07 22.40 -15.93
C LEU A 837 -20.36 22.06 -15.16
N PRO A 838 -21.39 22.93 -15.20
CA PRO A 838 -22.53 22.83 -14.30
C PRO A 838 -23.43 21.60 -14.56
N GLU A 839 -23.47 21.05 -15.77
CA GLU A 839 -24.23 19.83 -16.07
C GLU A 839 -23.70 18.61 -15.31
N TYR A 840 -22.37 18.46 -15.26
CA TYR A 840 -21.73 17.39 -14.47
C TYR A 840 -21.90 17.63 -12.98
N SER A 841 -21.77 18.89 -12.54
CA SER A 841 -22.00 19.28 -11.14
C SER A 841 -23.39 18.87 -10.65
N LYS A 842 -24.44 19.24 -11.40
CA LYS A 842 -25.84 18.87 -11.12
C LYS A 842 -26.02 17.35 -10.99
N TYR A 843 -25.46 16.57 -11.92
CA TYR A 843 -25.53 15.11 -11.87
C TYR A 843 -24.99 14.54 -10.56
N TYR A 844 -23.80 14.99 -10.13
CA TYR A 844 -23.17 14.48 -8.92
C TYR A 844 -23.85 15.00 -7.63
N PHE A 845 -24.36 16.22 -7.62
CA PHE A 845 -25.17 16.72 -6.50
C PHE A 845 -26.49 15.96 -6.35
N HIS A 846 -27.16 15.64 -7.46
CA HIS A 846 -28.34 14.75 -7.42
C HIS A 846 -28.01 13.40 -6.81
N LYS A 847 -26.89 12.78 -7.21
CA LYS A 847 -26.44 11.51 -6.61
C LYS A 847 -26.16 11.64 -5.12
N ALA A 848 -25.53 12.73 -4.67
CA ALA A 848 -25.32 12.98 -3.24
C ALA A 848 -26.66 13.14 -2.50
N LEU A 849 -27.63 13.85 -3.09
CA LEU A 849 -28.96 14.08 -2.53
C LEU A 849 -29.80 12.78 -2.45
N THR A 850 -29.65 11.85 -3.41
CA THR A 850 -30.33 10.55 -3.32
C THR A 850 -29.91 9.72 -2.10
N ILE A 851 -28.71 9.96 -1.58
CA ILE A 851 -28.17 9.29 -0.40
C ILE A 851 -28.56 10.06 0.87
N ARG A 852 -28.45 11.40 0.83
CA ARG A 852 -28.79 12.28 1.95
C ARG A 852 -29.74 13.40 1.51
N PRO A 853 -31.06 13.16 1.53
CA PRO A 853 -32.07 14.13 1.07
C PRO A 853 -32.11 15.41 1.91
N ASP A 854 -31.79 15.31 3.20
CA ASP A 854 -32.00 16.38 4.18
C ASP A 854 -30.78 17.33 4.34
N ASP A 855 -29.67 17.13 3.60
CA ASP A 855 -28.49 18.03 3.72
C ASP A 855 -28.69 19.32 2.92
N HIS A 856 -29.06 20.40 3.61
CA HIS A 856 -29.26 21.73 3.01
C HIS A 856 -28.05 22.25 2.22
N ARG A 857 -26.80 21.86 2.55
CA ARG A 857 -25.61 22.34 1.82
C ARG A 857 -25.54 21.78 0.39
N ILE A 858 -25.98 20.54 0.23
CA ILE A 858 -26.06 19.87 -1.08
C ILE A 858 -27.18 20.53 -1.90
N LEU A 859 -28.33 20.81 -1.26
CA LEU A 859 -29.43 21.54 -1.88
C LEU A 859 -29.03 22.96 -2.31
N ILE A 860 -28.28 23.70 -1.50
CA ILE A 860 -27.77 25.03 -1.84
C ILE A 860 -26.80 24.95 -3.02
N ALA A 861 -25.85 24.01 -3.02
CA ALA A 861 -24.90 23.83 -4.12
C ALA A 861 -25.60 23.43 -5.43
N LEU A 862 -26.64 22.61 -5.34
CA LEU A 862 -27.50 22.26 -6.47
C LEU A 862 -28.31 23.46 -6.97
N ALA A 863 -28.89 24.25 -6.06
CA ALA A 863 -29.63 25.47 -6.41
C ALA A 863 -28.73 26.50 -7.11
N ASN A 864 -27.51 26.73 -6.59
CA ASN A 864 -26.50 27.59 -7.23
C ASN A 864 -26.12 27.06 -8.62
N SER A 865 -25.99 25.74 -8.79
CA SER A 865 -25.74 25.13 -10.09
C SER A 865 -26.89 25.38 -11.07
N TYR A 866 -28.15 25.29 -10.61
CA TYR A 866 -29.33 25.63 -11.43
C TYR A 866 -29.38 27.12 -11.81
N GLU A 867 -29.10 28.02 -10.87
CA GLU A 867 -28.95 29.46 -11.12
C GLU A 867 -27.92 29.72 -12.24
N SER A 868 -26.75 29.07 -12.17
CA SER A 868 -25.69 29.22 -13.17
C SER A 868 -26.07 28.74 -14.57
N THR A 869 -27.01 27.80 -14.67
CA THR A 869 -27.55 27.27 -15.95
C THR A 869 -28.85 27.95 -16.38
N ASN A 870 -29.29 29.00 -15.68
CA ASN A 870 -30.53 29.73 -15.94
C ASN A 870 -31.81 28.86 -15.85
N GLN A 871 -31.77 27.80 -15.05
CA GLN A 871 -32.91 26.92 -14.74
C GLN A 871 -33.60 27.41 -13.47
N ILE A 872 -34.30 28.54 -13.59
CA ILE A 872 -34.80 29.31 -12.44
C ILE A 872 -35.89 28.56 -11.67
N GLN A 873 -36.74 27.79 -12.35
CA GLN A 873 -37.87 27.09 -11.72
C GLN A 873 -37.37 25.98 -10.77
N GLU A 874 -36.38 25.20 -11.20
CA GLU A 874 -35.76 24.14 -10.42
C GLU A 874 -34.97 24.68 -9.23
N ALA A 875 -34.31 25.84 -9.40
CA ALA A 875 -33.66 26.54 -8.29
C ALA A 875 -34.66 27.00 -7.22
N ILE A 876 -35.82 27.54 -7.63
CA ILE A 876 -36.91 27.92 -6.73
C ILE A 876 -37.40 26.72 -5.90
N GLU A 877 -37.61 25.56 -6.54
CA GLU A 877 -38.04 24.35 -5.82
C GLU A 877 -37.00 23.90 -4.78
N CYS A 878 -35.70 23.98 -5.10
CA CYS A 878 -34.64 23.64 -4.14
C CYS A 878 -34.66 24.58 -2.91
N TYR A 879 -34.78 25.89 -3.12
CA TYR A 879 -34.83 26.85 -2.01
C TYR A 879 -36.11 26.77 -1.17
N LYS A 880 -37.24 26.34 -1.74
CA LYS A 880 -38.46 26.05 -0.96
C LYS A 880 -38.26 24.88 0.00
N VAL A 881 -37.55 23.83 -0.43
CA VAL A 881 -37.21 22.69 0.44
C VAL A 881 -36.28 23.14 1.58
N ILE A 882 -35.25 23.93 1.26
CA ILE A 882 -34.33 24.48 2.28
C ILE A 882 -35.07 25.34 3.31
N LEU A 883 -36.01 26.19 2.86
CA LEU A 883 -36.82 27.06 3.73
C LEU A 883 -37.62 26.27 4.78
N PHE A 884 -38.04 25.05 4.43
CA PHE A 884 -38.84 24.19 5.29
C PHE A 884 -37.97 23.38 6.27
N GLU A 885 -36.85 22.84 5.81
CA GLU A 885 -36.01 21.91 6.59
C GLU A 885 -34.98 22.61 7.49
N SER A 886 -34.58 23.86 7.20
CA SER A 886 -33.46 24.52 7.91
C SER A 886 -33.81 25.92 8.43
N PRO A 887 -33.98 26.10 9.76
CA PRO A 887 -34.24 27.39 10.38
C PRO A 887 -33.08 28.40 10.22
N GLU A 888 -31.83 27.92 10.21
CA GLU A 888 -30.61 28.74 10.16
C GLU A 888 -30.42 29.43 8.79
N GLU A 889 -30.65 28.70 7.70
CA GLU A 889 -30.52 29.21 6.32
C GLU A 889 -31.81 29.83 5.78
N LYS A 890 -32.84 29.93 6.63
CA LYS A 890 -34.17 30.45 6.28
C LYS A 890 -34.09 31.85 5.67
N PHE A 891 -33.24 32.70 6.24
CA PHE A 891 -33.09 34.10 5.80
C PHE A 891 -32.45 34.21 4.41
N ASN A 892 -31.31 33.56 4.21
CA ASN A 892 -30.60 33.55 2.93
C ASN A 892 -31.47 32.95 1.82
N SER A 893 -32.22 31.90 2.15
CA SER A 893 -33.17 31.25 1.23
C SER A 893 -34.34 32.16 0.86
N LEU A 894 -34.91 32.92 1.82
CA LEU A 894 -35.97 33.90 1.53
C LEU A 894 -35.48 35.02 0.60
N GLN A 895 -34.27 35.53 0.84
CA GLN A 895 -33.67 36.56 -0.01
C GLN A 895 -33.43 36.04 -1.44
N LYS A 896 -32.89 34.82 -1.56
CA LYS A 896 -32.68 34.15 -2.85
C LYS A 896 -33.99 33.87 -3.59
N LEU A 897 -35.02 33.38 -2.90
CA LEU A 897 -36.35 33.16 -3.48
C LEU A 897 -36.96 34.46 -4.00
N ALA A 898 -36.88 35.56 -3.24
CA ALA A 898 -37.43 36.85 -3.66
C ALA A 898 -36.77 37.35 -4.96
N LEU A 899 -35.44 37.23 -5.07
CA LEU A 899 -34.68 37.58 -6.27
C LEU A 899 -35.02 36.68 -7.47
N LEU A 900 -35.12 35.37 -7.26
CA LEU A 900 -35.43 34.40 -8.33
C LEU A 900 -36.86 34.56 -8.86
N TYR A 901 -37.83 34.84 -7.99
CA TYR A 901 -39.20 35.13 -8.42
C TYR A 901 -39.32 36.44 -9.20
N ASP A 902 -38.54 37.46 -8.84
CA ASP A 902 -38.48 38.72 -9.61
C ASP A 902 -37.84 38.50 -10.99
N GLN A 903 -36.74 37.73 -11.06
CA GLN A 903 -36.09 37.34 -12.32
C GLN A 903 -37.00 36.48 -13.22
N ASN A 904 -37.86 35.63 -12.63
CA ASN A 904 -38.84 34.81 -13.36
C ASN A 904 -40.12 35.59 -13.75
N GLY A 905 -40.19 36.91 -13.48
CA GLY A 905 -41.32 37.77 -13.83
C GLY A 905 -42.55 37.64 -12.92
N GLN A 906 -42.48 36.86 -11.83
CA GLN A 906 -43.58 36.62 -10.90
C GLN A 906 -43.59 37.63 -9.74
N LYS A 907 -43.83 38.91 -10.08
CA LYS A 907 -43.74 40.04 -9.14
C LYS A 907 -44.63 39.94 -7.90
N SER A 908 -45.76 39.26 -7.99
CA SER A 908 -46.67 39.02 -6.85
C SER A 908 -46.05 38.13 -5.78
N HIS A 909 -45.40 37.05 -6.19
CA HIS A 909 -44.71 36.12 -5.28
C HIS A 909 -43.44 36.78 -4.73
N ALA A 910 -42.67 37.48 -5.56
CA ALA A 910 -41.50 38.24 -5.10
C ALA A 910 -41.87 39.26 -4.00
N SER A 911 -42.97 40.01 -4.19
CA SER A 911 -43.46 40.96 -3.18
C SER A 911 -43.84 40.29 -1.86
N GLN A 912 -44.41 39.08 -1.88
CA GLN A 912 -44.75 38.34 -0.66
C GLN A 912 -43.49 37.95 0.13
N TYR A 913 -42.47 37.40 -0.54
CA TYR A 913 -41.20 37.05 0.12
C TYR A 913 -40.44 38.30 0.61
N HIS A 914 -40.47 39.40 -0.13
CA HIS A 914 -39.89 40.68 0.31
C HIS A 914 -40.60 41.25 1.54
N LYS A 915 -41.93 41.14 1.65
CA LYS A 915 -42.68 41.58 2.84
C LYS A 915 -42.31 40.76 4.08
N VAL A 916 -42.18 39.44 3.94
CA VAL A 916 -41.74 38.54 5.02
C VAL A 916 -40.30 38.86 5.46
N LEU A 917 -39.42 39.21 4.51
CA LEU A 917 -38.07 39.66 4.81
C LEU A 917 -38.07 40.99 5.59
N LEU A 918 -38.91 41.95 5.17
CA LEU A 918 -39.02 43.27 5.77
C LEU A 918 -39.59 43.22 7.19
N SER A 919 -40.63 42.42 7.43
CA SER A 919 -41.24 42.26 8.76
C SER A 919 -40.25 41.65 9.76
N HIS A 920 -39.42 40.72 9.31
CA HIS A 920 -38.34 40.17 10.13
C HIS A 920 -37.26 41.21 10.47
N TYR A 921 -36.81 42.02 9.51
CA TYR A 921 -35.86 43.11 9.77
C TYR A 921 -36.41 44.16 10.75
N ILE A 922 -37.70 44.51 10.63
CA ILE A 922 -38.37 45.42 11.55
C ILE A 922 -38.47 44.83 12.97
N SER A 923 -38.66 43.52 13.10
CA SER A 923 -38.65 42.84 14.42
C SER A 923 -37.28 42.88 15.08
N LEU A 924 -36.19 42.65 14.32
CA LEU A 924 -34.81 42.70 14.84
C LEU A 924 -34.39 44.12 15.24
N GLU A 925 -34.79 45.16 14.48
CA GLU A 925 -34.56 46.54 14.87
C GLU A 925 -35.35 46.92 16.13
N ARG A 926 -36.58 46.42 16.30
CA ARG A 926 -37.35 46.64 17.53
C ARG A 926 -36.70 45.99 18.75
N ASP A 927 -36.22 44.75 18.65
CA ASP A 927 -35.53 44.07 19.74
C ASP A 927 -34.21 44.76 20.10
N ALA A 928 -33.45 45.23 19.10
CA ALA A 928 -32.23 46.01 19.31
C ALA A 928 -32.50 47.38 19.99
N ILE A 929 -33.63 48.04 19.69
CA ILE A 929 -34.05 49.28 20.36
C ILE A 929 -34.51 49.00 21.80
N ILE A 930 -35.14 47.86 22.07
CA ILE A 930 -35.54 47.44 23.42
C ILE A 930 -34.30 47.16 24.29
N ASP A 931 -33.28 46.49 23.75
CA ASP A 931 -32.01 46.22 24.45
C ASP A 931 -31.19 47.49 24.71
N GLN A 932 -31.17 48.46 23.78
CA GLN A 932 -30.56 49.77 24.02
C GLN A 932 -31.28 50.59 25.11
N ASN A 933 -32.61 50.48 25.19
CA ASN A 933 -33.39 51.12 26.25
C ASN A 933 -33.24 50.41 27.61
N TYR A 934 -33.00 49.10 27.62
CA TYR A 934 -32.66 48.34 28.84
C TYR A 934 -31.29 48.74 29.42
N HIS A 935 -30.30 48.99 28.57
CA HIS A 935 -28.95 49.39 29.00
C HIS A 935 -28.85 50.84 29.51
N ASN A 936 -29.72 51.74 29.08
CA ASN A 936 -29.72 53.15 29.55
C ASN A 936 -30.35 53.35 30.94
N ASN A 937 -31.02 52.34 31.51
CA ASN A 937 -31.81 52.47 32.75
C ASN A 937 -31.24 51.76 33.99
N GLN A 938 -29.97 51.31 33.99
CA GLN A 938 -29.34 50.76 35.20
C GLN A 938 -27.98 51.39 35.52
N ASN A 939 -28.01 52.41 36.40
CA ASN A 939 -26.98 52.63 37.42
C ASN A 939 -27.68 53.18 38.70
N PRO A 940 -27.23 52.81 39.91
CA PRO A 940 -28.11 52.23 40.91
C PRO A 940 -28.25 53.07 42.18
N LYS A 941 -29.43 53.10 42.82
CA LYS A 941 -29.58 53.46 44.24
C LYS A 941 -30.70 52.69 44.94
N HIS A 942 -30.25 51.74 45.77
CA HIS A 942 -30.63 51.53 47.17
C HIS A 942 -32.11 51.35 47.62
N PHE A 943 -32.27 50.24 48.34
CA PHE A 943 -33.00 50.05 49.61
C PHE A 943 -34.44 49.48 49.62
N ASN A 944 -34.50 48.28 50.21
CA ASN A 944 -35.53 47.61 51.02
C ASN A 944 -36.89 48.26 51.34
N ARG A 945 -37.88 47.34 51.34
CA ARG A 945 -39.20 47.25 52.02
C ARG A 945 -40.33 47.34 50.97
N GLY A 946 -41.24 46.38 50.87
CA GLY A 946 -42.04 45.80 51.93
C GLY A 946 -43.46 46.33 51.76
N GLU A 947 -44.37 45.45 51.33
CA GLU A 947 -45.84 45.52 51.44
C GLU A 947 -46.64 46.66 50.75
N SER A 948 -47.90 46.27 50.48
CA SER A 948 -49.12 47.04 50.18
C SER A 948 -49.41 47.57 48.76
N GLU A 949 -50.41 46.91 48.16
CA GLU A 949 -51.70 47.45 47.67
C GLU A 949 -51.75 48.29 46.38
N LEU A 950 -52.20 47.60 45.31
CA LEU A 950 -53.45 47.85 44.56
C LEU A 950 -54.10 49.23 44.70
N ASP A 951 -54.29 49.90 43.55
CA ASP A 951 -55.58 50.24 42.93
C ASP A 951 -55.38 51.42 41.96
N SER A 952 -55.56 51.20 40.66
CA SER A 952 -56.83 51.24 39.92
C SER A 952 -57.03 52.61 39.29
N GLU A 953 -56.91 52.68 37.97
CA GLU A 953 -57.82 53.48 37.14
C GLU A 953 -57.83 52.88 35.74
N SER A 954 -58.81 52.00 35.57
CA SER A 954 -59.37 51.58 34.30
C SER A 954 -60.17 52.73 33.69
N GLU A 955 -59.99 53.01 32.41
CA GLU A 955 -61.12 53.06 31.46
C GLU A 955 -60.65 53.04 30.00
N THR A 956 -61.12 52.00 29.30
CA THR A 956 -61.60 51.94 27.90
C THR A 956 -60.75 52.51 26.75
N ILE A 957 -60.05 51.62 26.05
CA ILE A 957 -60.00 51.63 24.58
C ILE A 957 -60.26 50.21 24.06
N SER A 958 -61.52 49.96 23.74
CA SER A 958 -61.89 49.05 22.66
C SER A 958 -61.50 49.69 21.31
N ASP A 959 -61.25 48.84 20.33
CA ASP A 959 -61.08 49.15 18.90
C ASP A 959 -59.67 49.60 18.48
N LEU A 960 -58.85 48.61 18.12
CA LEU A 960 -58.02 48.57 16.91
C LEU A 960 -57.36 47.17 16.80
N GLU A 961 -58.08 46.25 16.17
CA GLU A 961 -57.50 45.02 15.60
C GLU A 961 -56.44 45.42 14.55
N THR A 962 -55.16 45.22 14.84
CA THR A 962 -54.08 45.43 13.87
C THR A 962 -53.87 44.20 13.00
N GLU A 963 -53.57 44.42 11.71
CA GLU A 963 -53.32 43.41 10.66
C GLU A 963 -52.22 42.39 11.04
N ASP A 964 -51.39 42.69 12.03
CA ASP A 964 -50.37 41.80 12.60
C ASP A 964 -50.95 40.49 13.18
N SER A 965 -52.20 40.49 13.68
CA SER A 965 -52.83 39.24 14.17
C SER A 965 -53.34 38.32 13.04
N LYS A 966 -53.56 38.89 11.83
CA LYS A 966 -54.03 38.14 10.66
C LYS A 966 -52.86 37.48 9.92
N GLU A 967 -51.72 38.15 9.80
CA GLU A 967 -50.54 37.60 9.13
C GLU A 967 -49.83 36.51 9.96
N GLU A 968 -49.73 36.68 11.28
CA GLU A 968 -49.15 35.66 12.15
C GLU A 968 -50.04 34.39 12.24
N ARG A 969 -51.36 34.58 12.18
CA ARG A 969 -52.32 33.48 11.96
C ARG A 969 -52.14 32.85 10.59
N PHE A 970 -51.96 33.62 9.52
CA PHE A 970 -51.80 33.12 8.15
C PHE A 970 -50.53 32.26 7.98
N VAL A 971 -49.42 32.63 8.62
CA VAL A 971 -48.15 31.87 8.58
C VAL A 971 -48.25 30.55 9.38
N LYS A 972 -48.87 30.58 10.57
CA LYS A 972 -49.17 29.35 11.33
C LYS A 972 -50.17 28.46 10.60
N MET A 973 -51.10 29.07 9.86
CA MET A 973 -52.10 28.41 9.02
C MET A 973 -51.45 27.67 7.85
N ILE A 974 -50.59 28.32 7.06
CA ILE A 974 -49.85 27.69 5.94
C ILE A 974 -48.96 26.53 6.42
N SER A 975 -48.30 26.71 7.57
CA SER A 975 -47.45 25.66 8.18
C SER A 975 -48.26 24.42 8.60
N ARG A 976 -49.48 24.60 9.13
CA ARG A 976 -50.38 23.50 9.49
C ARG A 976 -51.00 22.84 8.26
N PHE A 977 -51.38 23.62 7.24
CA PHE A 977 -51.99 23.10 6.02
C PHE A 977 -51.02 22.30 5.15
N GLY A 978 -49.73 22.67 5.08
CA GLY A 978 -48.73 21.88 4.35
C GLY A 978 -48.53 20.46 4.90
N LYS A 979 -48.74 20.25 6.21
CA LYS A 979 -48.73 18.91 6.82
C LYS A 979 -49.97 18.11 6.45
N ILE A 980 -51.15 18.73 6.52
CA ILE A 980 -52.43 18.10 6.14
C ILE A 980 -52.43 17.72 4.65
N GLU A 981 -51.93 18.60 3.79
CA GLU A 981 -51.84 18.39 2.35
C GLU A 981 -50.87 17.25 1.99
N ARG A 982 -49.70 17.13 2.64
CA ARG A 982 -48.80 15.96 2.45
C ARG A 982 -49.45 14.65 2.89
N HIS A 983 -50.14 14.62 4.03
CA HIS A 983 -50.81 13.40 4.50
C HIS A 983 -51.99 13.01 3.60
N LEU A 984 -52.82 13.96 3.16
CA LEU A 984 -53.93 13.69 2.24
C LEU A 984 -53.45 13.33 0.82
N TYR A 985 -52.38 13.93 0.30
CA TYR A 985 -51.77 13.51 -0.97
C TYR A 985 -51.21 12.08 -0.89
N SER A 986 -50.62 11.71 0.24
CA SER A 986 -50.14 10.34 0.46
C SER A 986 -51.28 9.32 0.54
N ALA A 987 -52.41 9.70 1.16
CA ALA A 987 -53.60 8.85 1.29
C ALA A 987 -54.43 8.76 0.00
N ALA A 988 -54.48 9.84 -0.79
CA ALA A 988 -55.10 9.86 -2.12
C ALA A 988 -54.39 8.89 -3.09
N ARG A 989 -53.07 8.70 -2.95
CA ARG A 989 -52.32 7.64 -3.65
C ARG A 989 -52.73 6.22 -3.25
N LEU A 990 -53.32 6.04 -2.07
CA LEU A 990 -53.72 4.76 -1.49
C LEU A 990 -55.25 4.51 -1.54
N ASN A 991 -56.03 5.41 -2.16
CA ASN A 991 -57.49 5.31 -2.33
C ASN A 991 -58.30 5.16 -1.02
N ASN A 992 -57.83 5.72 0.11
CA ASN A 992 -58.55 5.58 1.39
C ASN A 992 -58.53 6.86 2.26
N PRO A 993 -59.13 7.97 1.78
CA PRO A 993 -59.05 9.27 2.45
C PRO A 993 -59.79 9.34 3.80
N GLU A 994 -60.87 8.58 4.00
CA GLU A 994 -61.69 8.60 5.23
C GLU A 994 -60.92 8.18 6.49
N TYR A 995 -60.14 7.10 6.40
CA TYR A 995 -59.41 6.56 7.56
C TYR A 995 -58.34 7.55 8.07
N THR A 996 -57.68 8.24 7.14
CA THR A 996 -56.68 9.27 7.43
C THR A 996 -57.28 10.55 8.02
N ALA A 997 -58.48 10.93 7.59
CA ALA A 997 -59.14 12.14 8.11
C ALA A 997 -59.47 12.00 9.61
N ASN A 998 -59.96 10.83 10.03
CA ASN A 998 -60.24 10.54 11.44
C ASN A 998 -58.96 10.54 12.31
N SER A 999 -57.85 10.00 11.81
CA SER A 999 -56.58 10.04 12.55
C SER A 999 -55.98 11.45 12.66
N ILE A 1000 -56.28 12.36 11.71
CA ILE A 1000 -55.81 13.75 11.74
C ILE A 1000 -56.69 14.61 12.65
N SER A 1001 -58.01 14.36 12.69
CA SER A 1001 -58.93 15.11 13.56
C SER A 1001 -58.65 14.86 15.05
N GLU A 1002 -58.22 13.65 15.44
CA GLU A 1002 -57.84 13.32 16.81
C GLU A 1002 -56.55 14.04 17.29
N LEU A 1003 -55.72 14.54 16.37
CA LEU A 1003 -54.43 15.16 16.68
C LEU A 1003 -54.47 16.69 16.74
N MET A 1004 -55.57 17.35 16.34
CA MET A 1004 -55.61 18.81 16.16
C MET A 1004 -56.97 19.44 16.53
N SER A 1005 -56.96 20.57 17.23
CA SER A 1005 -58.16 21.42 17.44
C SER A 1005 -58.37 22.35 16.24
N PHE A 1006 -59.52 22.27 15.58
CA PHE A 1006 -59.88 23.12 14.45
C PHE A 1006 -60.69 24.35 14.90
N ASP A 1007 -60.30 25.53 14.40
CA ASP A 1007 -61.04 26.79 14.59
C ASP A 1007 -61.86 27.12 13.32
N GLU A 1008 -62.80 28.06 13.43
CA GLU A 1008 -63.73 28.43 12.35
C GLU A 1008 -63.00 28.83 11.05
N LEU A 1009 -61.81 29.43 11.18
CA LEU A 1009 -60.97 29.84 10.07
C LEU A 1009 -60.34 28.64 9.33
N ALA A 1010 -59.95 27.59 10.06
CA ALA A 1010 -59.47 26.35 9.48
C ALA A 1010 -60.58 25.63 8.70
N SER A 1011 -61.80 25.64 9.22
CA SER A 1011 -62.97 25.05 8.56
C SER A 1011 -63.32 25.75 7.24
N GLN A 1012 -63.32 27.09 7.21
CA GLN A 1012 -63.52 27.86 5.98
C GLN A 1012 -62.41 27.63 4.96
N SER A 1013 -61.17 27.46 5.42
CA SER A 1013 -60.02 27.20 4.56
C SER A 1013 -60.06 25.81 3.93
N LEU A 1014 -60.47 24.78 4.68
CA LEU A 1014 -60.70 23.43 4.13
C LEU A 1014 -61.79 23.42 3.05
N LEU A 1015 -62.86 24.20 3.25
CA LEU A 1015 -63.92 24.36 2.26
C LEU A 1015 -63.42 25.06 0.98
N TYR A 1016 -62.58 26.09 1.12
CA TYR A 1016 -61.97 26.78 -0.02
C TYR A 1016 -61.03 25.86 -0.82
N LEU A 1017 -60.19 25.08 -0.13
CA LEU A 1017 -59.26 24.12 -0.74
C LEU A 1017 -60.01 22.98 -1.46
N ALA A 1018 -61.08 22.45 -0.85
CA ALA A 1018 -61.93 21.47 -1.50
C ALA A 1018 -62.53 22.01 -2.81
N LYS A 1019 -62.99 23.27 -2.81
CA LYS A 1019 -63.53 23.92 -4.01
C LYS A 1019 -62.46 24.16 -5.08
N TYR A 1020 -61.26 24.59 -4.68
CA TYR A 1020 -60.12 24.80 -5.57
C TYR A 1020 -59.68 23.49 -6.27
N GLU A 1021 -59.65 22.38 -5.53
CA GLU A 1021 -59.28 21.08 -6.11
C GLU A 1021 -60.39 20.50 -7.01
N LEU A 1022 -61.66 20.78 -6.73
CA LEU A 1022 -62.76 20.47 -7.65
C LEU A 1022 -62.64 21.25 -8.96
N GLU A 1023 -62.28 22.53 -8.92
CA GLU A 1023 -62.01 23.34 -10.13
C GLU A 1023 -60.84 22.77 -10.96
N LYS A 1024 -59.94 22.00 -10.33
CA LYS A 1024 -58.85 21.27 -10.98
C LYS A 1024 -59.17 19.82 -11.37
N ASN A 1025 -60.43 19.38 -11.27
CA ASN A 1025 -60.87 17.99 -11.50
C ASN A 1025 -60.22 16.94 -10.57
N ASN A 1026 -59.74 17.34 -9.39
CA ASN A 1026 -59.10 16.44 -8.43
C ASN A 1026 -60.09 16.01 -7.32
N ALA A 1027 -61.09 15.22 -7.72
CA ALA A 1027 -62.20 14.83 -6.86
C ALA A 1027 -61.77 14.06 -5.61
N LEU A 1028 -60.71 13.25 -5.70
CA LEU A 1028 -60.26 12.41 -4.58
C LEU A 1028 -59.66 13.26 -3.44
N LEU A 1029 -58.88 14.28 -3.79
CA LEU A 1029 -58.28 15.18 -2.82
C LEU A 1029 -59.32 16.15 -2.22
N ALA A 1030 -60.24 16.63 -3.05
CA ALA A 1030 -61.39 17.40 -2.59
C ALA A 1030 -62.26 16.63 -1.58
N LYS A 1031 -62.51 15.33 -1.82
CA LYS A 1031 -63.18 14.46 -0.84
C LYS A 1031 -62.40 14.34 0.47
N GLY A 1032 -61.08 14.23 0.41
CA GLY A 1032 -60.21 14.19 1.60
C GLY A 1032 -60.34 15.45 2.47
N TYR A 1033 -60.34 16.64 1.85
CA TYR A 1033 -60.54 17.90 2.57
C TYR A 1033 -61.96 18.03 3.16
N LEU A 1034 -62.99 17.59 2.43
CA LEU A 1034 -64.37 17.63 2.91
C LEU A 1034 -64.63 16.62 4.04
N HIS A 1035 -64.05 15.42 3.99
CA HIS A 1035 -64.15 14.46 5.10
C HIS A 1035 -63.45 14.99 6.35
N LEU A 1036 -62.31 15.65 6.20
CA LEU A 1036 -61.62 16.29 7.32
C LEU A 1036 -62.47 17.44 7.89
N LEU A 1037 -63.12 18.24 7.03
CA LEU A 1037 -64.02 19.32 7.45
C LEU A 1037 -65.24 18.79 8.24
N VAL A 1038 -65.87 17.72 7.74
CA VAL A 1038 -67.04 17.07 8.38
C VAL A 1038 -66.68 16.47 9.74
N THR A 1039 -65.50 15.87 9.86
CA THR A 1039 -65.06 15.19 11.10
C THR A 1039 -64.51 16.16 12.15
N SER A 1040 -64.11 17.36 11.77
CA SER A 1040 -63.45 18.32 12.67
C SER A 1040 -64.29 19.52 13.08
N SER A 1041 -65.38 19.85 12.36
CA SER A 1041 -66.15 21.07 12.60
C SER A 1041 -67.67 20.83 12.53
N PRO A 1042 -68.39 20.82 13.66
CA PRO A 1042 -69.85 20.58 13.70
C PRO A 1042 -70.65 21.59 12.88
N ASP A 1043 -70.25 22.87 12.90
CA ASP A 1043 -70.96 23.97 12.23
C ASP A 1043 -70.92 23.90 10.68
N TYR A 1044 -69.97 23.13 10.13
CA TYR A 1044 -69.80 22.95 8.67
C TYR A 1044 -70.10 21.51 8.22
N GLU A 1045 -70.57 20.66 9.14
CA GLU A 1045 -70.84 19.24 8.89
C GLU A 1045 -71.90 19.04 7.81
N GLU A 1046 -73.03 19.76 7.91
CA GLU A 1046 -74.14 19.65 6.95
C GLU A 1046 -73.73 20.12 5.54
N ILE A 1047 -72.93 21.19 5.44
CA ILE A 1047 -72.43 21.71 4.16
C ILE A 1047 -71.42 20.74 3.55
N GLY A 1048 -70.50 20.22 4.37
CA GLY A 1048 -69.48 19.25 3.94
C GLY A 1048 -70.08 17.93 3.46
N GLN A 1049 -71.06 17.38 4.19
CA GLN A 1049 -71.76 16.14 3.80
C GLN A 1049 -72.57 16.32 2.50
N ASN A 1050 -73.24 17.45 2.32
CA ASN A 1050 -73.98 17.75 1.09
C ASN A 1050 -73.05 17.88 -0.13
N MET A 1051 -71.88 18.49 0.02
CA MET A 1051 -70.87 18.57 -1.04
C MET A 1051 -70.25 17.20 -1.35
N LEU A 1052 -69.96 16.38 -0.34
CA LEU A 1052 -69.48 15.01 -0.51
C LEU A 1052 -70.46 14.16 -1.33
N LEU A 1053 -71.75 14.22 -0.97
CA LEU A 1053 -72.84 13.56 -1.71
C LEU A 1053 -72.95 14.08 -3.17
N SER A 1054 -72.64 15.35 -3.42
CA SER A 1054 -72.64 15.94 -4.76
C SER A 1054 -71.42 15.56 -5.60
N ILE A 1055 -70.29 15.16 -5.01
CA ILE A 1055 -69.12 14.63 -5.71
C ILE A 1055 -69.28 13.13 -5.98
N GLU A 1056 -70.11 12.44 -5.19
CA GLU A 1056 -70.43 11.02 -5.35
C GLU A 1056 -71.51 10.71 -6.38
N LYS A 1057 -72.50 11.60 -6.53
CA LYS A 1057 -73.46 11.57 -7.64
C LYS A 1057 -72.82 12.05 -8.93
#